data_AF-A0A9W4JMC2-F1
#
_entry.id   AF-A0A9W4JMC2-F1
#
_cell.length_a   1.000
_cell.length_b   1.000
_cell.length_c   1.000
_cell.angle_alpha   90.00
_cell.angle_beta   90.00
_cell.angle_gamma   90.00
#
_symmetry.space_group_name_H-M   'P 1'
#
loop_
_entity.id
_entity.type
_entity.pdbx_description
1 polymer ?
#
loop_
_entity_poly.entity_id
_entity_poly.type
_entity_poly.pdbx_seq_one_letter_code
_entity_poly.pdbx_strand_id
1 'polypeptide(L)'
;MSFGRHAYRHAIKPPATPTHDHLWIGDDLLAATFRRFANGQRRHGSCVPGPLEARRRLAKRRNTALASIGGGPLEDISCLFGRNGREHMKWTDHSWQGVPFESQPFADPAPAYSEDHVPFATPTPELGYSESLHPSSHPAQTDPQIPEQILEDFLGSSSWGIEDAREFTRQMRIDLHRDPRYSRQIFDRLLARSDKNFDEAIAFLDDPFLNTRGSGNYIAAIEVFVRTKAKRARRTAVLDSIKRGLELGLIPTEDICLILSTLPNILVENKKTLGSWDHYALLKHYRAMWRAIGRCNILGYHDLDKKIVDVWIGELLSIGSFRFAEEIIIGTHDGNSRSQWPSVLVQTWLQAKEADLETNAPFPNKIFSQLDVDSAADCVIRVTESISSADGRETRNQLLHRWRDCLSNADIISTVAKSRVWCDFPLPRVGSQEHAFEKHSTQGQIVLRLWLLRTLCRTTGYMYNQSSKPTDRPIYLLLHLYDLVIKGTGGHLFPELLRDLHELDLPYNRLLILALDRMGNKSITKTVRQTLEQLETSKLSLADVWKTPSIHKGIRNLFHASFDQMFNRMDLANPETAQELVQIVRSGDSNSTRSILRLLNNNTPFKISLNKAYQEIPHPDEMILVRYHPGPRTSRCPDPHAAISLINQLAVAISCSRSLTPSQSFHMVHWLYGYLRRHGGPVDPEFVRAMYHAGVVRRRREGLRIPATQYEYILWIVGKFEGRQVVEQLTDPYQIGASNFVGQ
;
A
#
# COMPACT_ATOMS: atom_id res chain seq x y z
N MET A 1 -31.82 42.97 0.92
CA MET A 1 -31.14 43.29 2.20
C MET A 1 -31.20 42.03 3.08
N SER A 2 -30.25 41.69 3.93
CA SER A 2 -29.02 42.39 4.35
C SER A 2 -27.79 41.46 4.23
N PHE A 3 -26.60 42.03 4.02
CA PHE A 3 -25.33 41.28 3.93
C PHE A 3 -24.68 41.15 5.31
N GLY A 4 -24.69 39.95 5.89
CA GLY A 4 -23.89 39.63 7.08
C GLY A 4 -22.40 39.58 6.75
N ARG A 5 -21.66 40.66 7.02
CA ARG A 5 -20.20 40.75 6.75
C ARG A 5 -19.38 39.89 7.71
N HIS A 6 -19.18 38.61 7.39
CA HIS A 6 -18.05 37.86 7.94
C HIS A 6 -16.81 38.08 7.08
N ALA A 7 -15.80 38.74 7.66
CA ALA A 7 -14.52 38.96 7.01
C ALA A 7 -13.73 37.63 6.97
N TYR A 8 -13.86 36.91 5.85
CA TYR A 8 -13.01 35.77 5.53
C TYR A 8 -11.56 36.25 5.38
N ARG A 9 -10.80 36.22 6.48
CA ARG A 9 -9.34 36.28 6.44
C ARG A 9 -8.84 34.99 5.82
N HIS A 10 -8.61 35.01 4.51
CA HIS A 10 -7.86 33.95 3.84
C HIS A 10 -6.47 33.87 4.48
N ALA A 11 -6.21 32.80 5.23
CA ALA A 11 -4.85 32.44 5.58
C ALA A 11 -4.09 32.18 4.27
N ILE A 12 -3.01 32.94 4.05
CA ILE A 12 -2.16 32.79 2.86
C ILE A 12 -1.60 31.36 2.91
N LYS A 13 -1.84 30.57 1.86
CA LYS A 13 -1.21 29.25 1.74
C LYS A 13 0.30 29.47 1.64
N PRO A 14 1.13 28.82 2.49
CA PRO A 14 2.57 28.82 2.25
C PRO A 14 2.86 28.16 0.90
N PRO A 15 3.83 28.68 0.11
CA PRO A 15 4.23 28.05 -1.13
C PRO A 15 4.86 26.68 -0.87
N ALA A 16 4.78 25.77 -1.84
CA ALA A 16 5.23 24.37 -1.71
C ALA A 16 6.76 24.18 -1.74
N THR A 17 7.53 25.20 -1.34
CA THR A 17 9.00 25.19 -1.26
C THR A 17 9.43 25.87 0.03
N PRO A 18 10.28 25.26 0.87
CA PRO A 18 10.64 25.78 2.19
C PRO A 18 11.68 26.90 2.06
N THR A 19 11.24 28.07 1.63
CA THR A 19 12.01 29.31 1.73
C THR A 19 12.21 29.64 3.21
N HIS A 20 13.46 29.49 3.68
CA HIS A 20 13.83 29.76 5.06
C HIS A 20 13.98 31.28 5.26
N ASP A 21 12.85 31.95 5.46
CA ASP A 21 12.76 33.39 5.63
C ASP A 21 13.22 33.79 7.04
N HIS A 22 14.54 33.70 7.27
CA HIS A 22 15.19 33.95 8.55
C HIS A 22 15.18 35.44 8.88
N LEU A 23 14.12 35.91 9.54
CA LEU A 23 14.05 37.26 10.10
C LEU A 23 15.01 37.37 11.30
N TRP A 24 16.19 37.94 11.08
CA TRP A 24 17.17 38.21 12.14
C TRP A 24 16.67 39.31 13.08
N ILE A 25 16.24 38.92 14.29
CA ILE A 25 15.85 39.82 15.37
C ILE A 25 17.06 39.96 16.31
N GLY A 26 17.59 41.17 16.45
CA GLY A 26 18.69 41.43 17.39
C GLY A 26 18.26 41.27 18.85
N ASP A 27 19.17 40.78 19.70
CA ASP A 27 18.89 40.48 21.11
C ASP A 27 18.33 41.69 21.89
N ASP A 28 18.76 42.91 21.58
CA ASP A 28 18.21 44.13 22.19
C ASP A 28 16.74 44.37 21.84
N LEU A 29 16.33 44.06 20.60
CA LEU A 29 14.93 44.17 20.17
C LEU A 29 14.08 43.05 20.78
N LEU A 30 14.63 41.83 20.87
CA LEU A 30 13.99 40.71 21.56
C LEU A 30 13.82 41.00 23.06
N ALA A 31 14.87 41.50 23.73
CA ALA A 31 14.84 41.85 25.14
C ALA A 31 13.95 43.07 25.40
N ALA A 32 13.94 44.09 24.55
CA ALA A 32 13.06 45.24 24.68
C ALA A 32 11.58 44.86 24.47
N THR A 33 11.27 44.01 23.49
CA THR A 33 9.89 43.52 23.28
C THR A 33 9.46 42.57 24.39
N PHE A 34 10.33 41.69 24.89
CA PHE A 34 10.05 40.82 26.04
C PHE A 34 9.83 41.63 27.33
N ARG A 35 10.67 42.63 27.63
CA ARG A 35 10.46 43.57 28.75
C ARG A 35 9.14 44.32 28.62
N ARG A 36 8.77 44.79 27.42
CA ARG A 36 7.48 45.44 27.14
C ARG A 36 6.30 44.47 27.30
N PHE A 37 6.43 43.21 26.92
CA PHE A 37 5.42 42.17 27.11
C PHE A 37 5.22 41.83 28.59
N ALA A 38 6.32 41.57 29.32
CA ALA A 38 6.30 41.26 30.75
C ALA A 38 5.72 42.42 31.58
N ASN A 39 6.15 43.66 31.32
CA ASN A 39 5.66 44.84 32.03
C ASN A 39 4.26 45.29 31.54
N GLY A 40 3.85 44.90 30.33
CA GLY A 40 2.54 45.15 29.75
C GLY A 40 1.42 44.26 30.34
N GLN A 41 1.76 43.17 31.04
CA GLN A 41 0.81 42.24 31.66
C GLN A 41 0.12 42.80 32.94
N ARG A 42 -0.35 44.05 32.92
CA ARG A 42 -1.40 44.54 33.83
C ARG A 42 -2.75 43.93 33.45
N ARG A 43 -2.90 42.64 33.81
CA ARG A 43 -4.12 41.80 33.80
C ARG A 43 -5.39 42.42 33.18
N HIS A 44 -5.53 42.36 31.86
CA HIS A 44 -6.86 42.15 31.29
C HIS A 44 -7.24 40.69 31.51
N GLY A 45 -7.87 40.42 32.66
CA GLY A 45 -8.39 39.11 32.98
C GLY A 45 -9.44 38.68 31.94
N SER A 46 -9.33 37.46 31.43
CA SER A 46 -10.34 36.90 30.53
C SER A 46 -11.70 36.87 31.21
N CYS A 47 -12.77 37.21 30.48
CA CYS A 47 -14.14 37.22 31.00
C CYS A 47 -14.72 35.81 31.25
N VAL A 48 -13.88 34.77 31.25
CA VAL A 48 -14.23 33.38 31.55
C VAL A 48 -13.63 33.03 32.92
N PRO A 49 -14.43 32.90 33.99
CA PRO A 49 -13.91 32.60 35.32
C PRO A 49 -13.27 31.21 35.36
N GLY A 50 -11.98 31.14 35.69
CA GLY A 50 -11.25 29.88 35.82
C GLY A 50 -11.84 28.93 36.89
N PRO A 51 -11.47 27.64 36.92
CA PRO A 51 -12.22 26.61 37.65
C PRO A 51 -12.48 26.88 39.14
N LEU A 52 -11.53 27.53 39.83
CA LEU A 52 -11.68 27.92 41.24
C LEU A 52 -12.59 29.14 41.42
N GLU A 53 -12.52 30.13 40.52
CA GLU A 53 -13.41 31.29 40.51
C GLU A 53 -14.84 30.88 40.14
N ALA A 54 -15.01 29.94 39.20
CA ALA A 54 -16.29 29.31 38.89
C ALA A 54 -16.88 28.57 40.10
N ARG A 55 -16.08 27.76 40.82
CA ARG A 55 -16.49 27.13 42.08
C ARG A 55 -16.88 28.16 43.15
N ARG A 56 -16.11 29.25 43.29
CA ARG A 56 -16.39 30.35 44.24
C ARG A 56 -17.71 31.07 43.93
N ARG A 57 -17.99 31.32 42.65
CA ARG A 57 -19.26 31.89 42.17
C ARG A 57 -20.44 30.93 42.30
N LEU A 58 -20.23 29.62 42.10
CA LEU A 58 -21.24 28.58 42.32
C LEU A 58 -21.59 28.44 43.81
N ALA A 59 -20.59 28.45 44.70
CA ALA A 59 -20.81 28.49 46.15
C ALA A 59 -21.58 29.74 46.58
N LYS A 60 -21.22 30.93 46.08
CA LYS A 60 -22.01 32.16 46.29
C LYS A 60 -23.46 31.97 45.82
N ARG A 61 -23.70 31.47 44.60
CA ARG A 61 -25.05 31.23 44.07
C ARG A 61 -25.87 30.24 44.91
N ARG A 62 -25.28 29.16 45.43
CA ARG A 62 -25.97 28.23 46.35
C ARG A 62 -26.39 28.94 47.65
N ASN A 63 -25.52 29.76 48.22
CA ASN A 63 -25.83 30.49 49.45
C ASN A 63 -26.88 31.59 49.21
N THR A 64 -26.85 32.29 48.07
CA THR A 64 -27.88 33.28 47.70
C THR A 64 -29.23 32.61 47.41
N ALA A 65 -29.25 31.41 46.83
CA ALA A 65 -30.49 30.64 46.64
C ALA A 65 -31.11 30.22 47.97
N LEU A 66 -30.31 29.75 48.93
CA LEU A 66 -30.77 29.42 50.29
C LEU A 66 -31.31 30.66 51.02
N ALA A 67 -30.72 31.85 50.80
CA ALA A 67 -31.22 33.11 51.34
C ALA A 67 -32.55 33.61 50.73
N SER A 68 -33.12 32.91 49.74
CA SER A 68 -34.43 33.24 49.14
C SER A 68 -35.60 32.40 49.67
N ILE A 69 -35.34 31.41 50.53
CA ILE A 69 -36.35 30.48 51.06
C ILE A 69 -36.34 30.57 52.60
N GLY A 70 -37.02 31.59 53.12
CA GLY A 70 -37.14 31.84 54.56
C GLY A 70 -37.78 33.19 54.86
N GLY A 71 -39.10 33.23 54.99
CA GLY A 71 -39.84 34.45 55.36
C GLY A 71 -40.00 34.57 56.87
N GLY A 72 -39.56 35.69 57.45
CA GLY A 72 -39.74 36.04 58.87
C GLY A 72 -39.12 37.41 59.17
N PRO A 73 -39.74 38.25 60.02
CA PRO A 73 -39.26 39.61 60.24
C PRO A 73 -38.14 39.70 61.30
N LEU A 74 -37.09 40.42 60.92
CA LEU A 74 -36.19 41.25 61.75
C LEU A 74 -35.57 40.65 63.04
N GLU A 75 -34.25 40.46 63.01
CA GLU A 75 -33.39 40.83 64.15
C GLU A 75 -32.04 41.39 63.63
N ASP A 76 -31.36 42.22 64.44
CA ASP A 76 -30.45 43.24 63.90
C ASP A 76 -28.98 42.79 63.70
N ILE A 77 -28.65 42.39 62.47
CA ILE A 77 -27.28 42.06 62.03
C ILE A 77 -26.37 43.30 61.95
N SER A 78 -26.91 44.53 61.99
CA SER A 78 -26.12 45.78 61.90
C SER A 78 -25.11 45.94 63.04
N CYS A 79 -25.37 45.30 64.18
CA CYS A 79 -24.47 45.28 65.34
C CYS A 79 -23.13 44.56 65.10
N LEU A 80 -22.99 43.72 64.07
CA LEU A 80 -21.77 42.92 63.84
C LEU A 80 -20.65 43.61 63.05
N PHE A 81 -20.90 44.77 62.42
CA PHE A 81 -19.90 45.45 61.56
C PHE A 81 -19.69 46.95 61.86
N GLY A 82 -20.30 47.47 62.93
CA GLY A 82 -20.17 48.86 63.34
C GLY A 82 -21.02 49.82 62.49
N ARG A 83 -21.65 50.80 63.13
CA ARG A 83 -22.77 51.59 62.55
C ARG A 83 -22.40 52.45 61.33
N ASN A 84 -21.10 52.61 61.03
CA ASN A 84 -20.59 53.33 59.85
C ASN A 84 -19.56 52.54 59.01
N GLY A 85 -19.28 51.27 59.33
CA GLY A 85 -18.48 50.34 58.50
C GLY A 85 -17.01 50.68 58.17
N ARG A 86 -16.48 51.84 58.60
CA ARG A 86 -15.14 52.36 58.21
C ARG A 86 -14.06 52.28 59.29
N GLU A 87 -14.40 51.85 60.50
CA GLU A 87 -13.53 51.99 61.69
C GLU A 87 -12.31 51.05 61.71
N HIS A 88 -12.23 50.07 60.80
CA HIS A 88 -11.09 49.16 60.65
C HIS A 88 -10.00 49.66 59.68
N MET A 89 -10.14 50.86 59.10
CA MET A 89 -9.09 51.50 58.29
C MET A 89 -8.54 52.75 58.99
N LYS A 90 -7.53 52.55 59.85
CA LYS A 90 -6.73 53.64 60.44
C LYS A 90 -5.23 53.45 60.16
N TRP A 91 -4.84 53.81 58.94
CA TRP A 91 -3.53 54.35 58.62
C TRP A 91 -3.74 55.44 57.56
N THR A 92 -4.06 56.64 58.03
CA THR A 92 -3.73 57.90 57.35
C THR A 92 -2.20 58.11 57.48
N ASP A 93 -1.49 58.99 56.78
CA ASP A 93 -1.74 60.20 55.98
C ASP A 93 -0.70 60.21 54.82
N HIS A 94 -0.68 61.02 53.76
CA HIS A 94 -1.40 62.18 53.19
C HIS A 94 -1.24 61.99 51.64
N SER A 95 -1.65 62.77 50.63
CA SER A 95 -2.52 63.93 50.30
C SER A 95 -2.59 63.94 48.74
N TRP A 96 -3.34 64.72 47.94
CA TRP A 96 -4.25 65.86 48.09
C TRP A 96 -5.58 65.60 47.34
N GLN A 97 -6.56 66.50 47.47
CA GLN A 97 -7.88 66.45 46.81
C GLN A 97 -7.90 67.24 45.48
N GLY A 98 -8.81 66.88 44.56
CA GLY A 98 -9.09 67.65 43.34
C GLY A 98 -10.12 66.96 42.42
N VAL A 99 -11.29 67.58 42.23
CA VAL A 99 -12.47 67.11 41.46
C VAL A 99 -13.17 68.36 40.87
N PRO A 100 -14.20 68.27 39.98
CA PRO A 100 -14.63 67.20 39.06
C PRO A 100 -14.99 67.68 37.61
N PHE A 101 -15.23 66.73 36.68
CA PHE A 101 -16.09 66.88 35.46
C PHE A 101 -15.61 67.93 34.38
N GLU A 102 -16.17 68.09 33.16
CA GLU A 102 -17.37 67.54 32.48
C GLU A 102 -17.22 67.47 30.92
N SER A 103 -18.04 66.64 30.24
CA SER A 103 -18.50 66.76 28.83
C SER A 103 -17.54 66.62 27.62
N GLN A 104 -18.14 66.45 26.43
CA GLN A 104 -17.56 66.26 25.08
C GLN A 104 -17.70 67.58 24.24
N PRO A 105 -17.54 67.66 22.89
CA PRO A 105 -16.96 66.76 21.86
C PRO A 105 -16.03 67.47 20.80
N PHE A 106 -15.71 66.76 19.69
CA PHE A 106 -15.35 67.22 18.33
C PHE A 106 -13.87 67.38 17.84
N ALA A 107 -13.71 66.92 16.58
CA ALA A 107 -12.81 67.35 15.49
C ALA A 107 -11.30 66.98 15.46
N ASP A 108 -10.89 66.37 14.33
CA ASP A 108 -9.54 66.37 13.72
C ASP A 108 -9.23 67.74 13.03
N PRO A 109 -8.08 67.99 12.34
CA PRO A 109 -6.90 67.13 12.09
C PRO A 109 -5.49 67.79 12.17
N ALA A 110 -4.49 66.95 12.48
CA ALA A 110 -3.11 67.04 11.97
C ALA A 110 -2.30 68.37 12.30
N PRO A 111 -1.16 68.69 11.64
CA PRO A 111 0.12 68.22 12.18
C PRO A 111 1.28 69.24 12.27
N ALA A 112 2.37 68.77 12.91
CA ALA A 112 3.80 69.05 12.63
C ALA A 112 4.55 70.19 13.38
N TYR A 113 5.85 69.91 13.62
CA TYR A 113 6.96 70.79 14.06
C TYR A 113 6.82 71.46 15.45
N SER A 114 7.88 71.65 16.26
CA SER A 114 9.28 71.17 16.17
C SER A 114 9.87 70.97 17.58
N GLU A 115 11.13 70.55 17.60
CA GLU A 115 12.15 70.64 18.66
C GLU A 115 11.82 71.39 19.97
N ASP A 116 12.18 70.78 21.10
CA ASP A 116 13.05 71.47 22.07
C ASP A 116 13.92 70.48 22.87
N HIS A 117 15.19 70.83 23.07
CA HIS A 117 16.10 70.23 24.07
C HIS A 117 16.02 71.10 25.37
N VAL A 118 16.66 70.90 26.52
CA VAL A 118 17.84 70.12 26.98
C VAL A 118 17.56 69.73 28.47
N PRO A 119 18.49 69.81 29.44
CA PRO A 119 19.63 68.92 29.72
C PRO A 119 19.44 68.11 31.03
N PHE A 120 20.49 67.41 31.48
CA PHE A 120 20.59 66.85 32.85
C PHE A 120 22.00 67.08 33.43
N ALA A 121 22.10 67.18 34.77
CA ALA A 121 23.30 67.58 35.55
C ALA A 121 23.71 69.08 35.39
N THR A 122 24.37 69.77 36.33
CA THR A 122 24.94 69.45 37.68
C THR A 122 24.95 70.73 38.57
N PRO A 123 25.15 70.66 39.91
CA PRO A 123 26.50 70.78 40.55
C PRO A 123 26.74 69.74 41.68
N THR A 124 27.95 69.23 42.01
CA THR A 124 29.18 69.83 42.64
C THR A 124 28.93 70.55 43.99
N PRO A 125 29.93 70.75 44.88
CA PRO A 125 31.42 70.52 44.84
C PRO A 125 31.84 69.10 45.33
N GLU A 126 33.09 68.68 45.62
CA GLU A 126 34.52 68.91 45.21
C GLU A 126 35.38 67.85 45.96
N LEU A 127 36.72 67.65 45.89
CA LEU A 127 37.91 68.25 45.24
C LEU A 127 39.02 67.16 45.13
N GLY A 128 40.13 67.37 44.38
CA GLY A 128 41.35 66.54 44.49
C GLY A 128 42.15 66.31 43.19
N TYR A 129 43.02 67.25 42.82
CA TYR A 129 44.00 67.15 41.72
C TYR A 129 45.13 66.12 42.05
N SER A 130 45.91 65.54 41.12
CA SER A 130 46.11 65.73 39.67
C SER A 130 46.76 64.45 39.06
N GLU A 131 47.14 64.27 37.78
CA GLU A 131 47.22 65.17 36.61
C GLU A 131 46.94 64.42 35.27
N SER A 132 47.67 64.74 34.19
CA SER A 132 47.48 64.30 32.81
C SER A 132 48.39 63.15 32.32
N LEU A 133 47.88 62.29 31.42
CA LEU A 133 48.28 62.29 29.99
C LEU A 133 47.55 61.20 29.18
N HIS A 134 46.87 61.60 28.09
CA HIS A 134 46.54 60.72 26.96
C HIS A 134 47.42 61.08 25.77
N PRO A 135 47.76 60.09 24.93
CA PRO A 135 47.29 60.16 23.54
C PRO A 135 46.32 59.03 23.21
N SER A 136 45.31 59.33 22.39
CA SER A 136 44.39 58.34 21.84
C SER A 136 44.86 57.86 20.48
N SER A 137 44.85 56.55 20.20
CA SER A 137 44.77 56.03 18.82
C SER A 137 44.37 54.56 18.77
N HIS A 138 43.33 54.28 17.96
CA HIS A 138 42.82 52.98 17.51
C HIS A 138 42.13 52.05 18.53
N PRO A 139 41.03 51.37 18.12
CA PRO A 139 40.46 50.26 18.89
C PRO A 139 41.35 49.02 18.70
N ALA A 140 41.63 48.31 19.80
CA ALA A 140 42.24 47.00 19.71
C ALA A 140 41.27 46.02 19.04
N GLN A 141 41.60 45.60 17.81
CA GLN A 141 41.05 44.36 17.26
C GLN A 141 41.62 43.22 18.10
N THR A 142 40.78 42.51 18.85
CA THR A 142 41.22 41.36 19.65
C THR A 142 41.56 40.22 18.70
N ASP A 143 42.85 39.93 18.52
CA ASP A 143 43.29 38.82 17.68
C ASP A 143 42.75 37.49 18.20
N PRO A 144 42.02 36.70 17.38
CA PRO A 144 41.41 35.44 17.82
C PRO A 144 42.43 34.34 18.13
N GLN A 145 43.71 34.55 17.83
CA GLN A 145 44.80 33.62 18.15
C GLN A 145 45.24 33.68 19.62
N ILE A 146 45.03 34.81 20.31
CA ILE A 146 45.50 35.00 21.69
C ILE A 146 44.77 34.06 22.68
N PRO A 147 43.43 33.89 22.63
CA PRO A 147 42.73 32.94 23.51
C PRO A 147 43.12 31.48 23.25
N GLU A 148 43.41 31.10 21.99
CA GLU A 148 43.81 29.74 21.64
C GLU A 148 45.17 29.37 22.23
N GLN A 149 46.17 30.24 22.12
CA GLN A 149 47.51 29.99 22.68
C GLN A 149 47.48 29.87 24.22
N ILE A 150 46.76 30.78 24.90
CA ILE A 150 46.62 30.74 26.37
C ILE A 150 45.85 29.50 26.82
N LEU A 151 44.88 29.01 26.02
CA LEU A 151 44.20 27.75 26.27
C LEU A 151 45.13 26.54 26.05
N GLU A 152 46.00 26.54 25.04
CA GLU A 152 46.98 25.47 24.85
C GLU A 152 48.01 25.40 26.00
N ASP A 153 48.49 26.54 26.50
CA ASP A 153 49.38 26.62 27.67
C ASP A 153 48.70 26.10 28.95
N PHE A 154 47.44 26.48 29.18
CA PHE A 154 46.63 25.95 30.28
C PHE A 154 46.41 24.44 30.14
N LEU A 155 46.02 23.96 28.96
CA LEU A 155 45.76 22.55 28.71
C LEU A 155 47.03 21.69 28.73
N GLY A 156 48.19 22.27 28.45
CA GLY A 156 49.51 21.66 28.60
C GLY A 156 50.00 21.52 30.05
N SER A 157 49.44 22.30 30.98
CA SER A 157 49.77 22.22 32.40
C SER A 157 49.23 20.93 33.02
N SER A 158 50.09 20.11 33.64
CA SER A 158 49.79 18.71 33.97
C SER A 158 48.83 18.48 35.15
N SER A 159 48.18 19.52 35.69
CA SER A 159 47.48 19.46 36.98
C SER A 159 46.23 20.35 37.08
N TRP A 160 45.44 20.50 36.01
CA TRP A 160 44.12 21.15 36.05
C TRP A 160 42.99 20.12 36.23
N GLY A 161 42.01 20.40 37.09
CA GLY A 161 40.77 19.64 37.26
C GLY A 161 39.56 20.31 36.59
N ILE A 162 38.37 19.76 36.81
CA ILE A 162 37.10 20.24 36.22
C ILE A 162 36.76 21.65 36.71
N GLU A 163 36.94 21.93 38.01
CA GLU A 163 36.73 23.25 38.58
C GLU A 163 37.75 24.28 38.05
N ASP A 164 39.00 23.87 37.80
CA ASP A 164 40.01 24.76 37.19
C ASP A 164 39.66 25.09 35.74
N ALA A 165 39.11 24.14 34.96
CA ALA A 165 38.61 24.42 33.61
C ALA A 165 37.37 25.34 33.62
N ARG A 166 36.48 25.19 34.61
CA ARG A 166 35.34 26.09 34.82
C ARG A 166 35.79 27.50 35.24
N GLU A 167 36.79 27.60 36.10
CA GLU A 167 37.35 28.88 36.53
C GLU A 167 38.15 29.56 35.41
N PHE A 168 38.95 28.82 34.65
CA PHE A 168 39.67 29.33 33.47
C PHE A 168 38.71 29.93 32.43
N THR A 169 37.66 29.19 32.06
CA THR A 169 36.66 29.67 31.09
C THR A 169 35.88 30.89 31.61
N ARG A 170 35.61 30.96 32.92
CA ARG A 170 35.03 32.13 33.59
C ARG A 170 35.96 33.35 33.59
N GLN A 171 37.26 33.16 33.86
CA GLN A 171 38.26 34.23 33.88
C GLN A 171 38.52 34.78 32.46
N MET A 172 38.70 33.90 31.48
CA MET A 172 38.92 34.25 30.07
C MET A 172 37.64 34.71 29.35
N ARG A 173 36.48 34.66 30.01
CA ARG A 173 35.14 35.00 29.47
C ARG A 173 34.77 34.23 28.19
N ILE A 174 35.22 32.98 28.09
CA ILE A 174 34.94 32.10 26.94
C ILE A 174 33.51 31.56 27.09
N ASP A 175 32.60 32.01 26.22
CA ASP A 175 31.23 31.47 26.17
C ASP A 175 31.20 30.16 25.36
N LEU A 176 31.33 29.04 26.07
CA LEU A 176 31.29 27.69 25.50
C LEU A 176 29.98 27.36 24.75
N HIS A 177 28.91 28.16 24.91
CA HIS A 177 27.67 27.99 24.14
C HIS A 177 27.71 28.65 22.76
N ARG A 178 28.59 29.66 22.58
CA ARG A 178 28.85 30.29 21.28
C ARG A 178 29.88 29.50 20.50
N ASP A 179 30.98 29.13 21.17
CA ASP A 179 32.11 28.42 20.57
C ASP A 179 32.32 27.04 21.23
N PRO A 180 31.48 26.03 20.90
CA PRO A 180 31.60 24.68 21.46
C PRO A 180 32.90 23.95 21.07
N ARG A 181 33.70 24.53 20.16
CA ARG A 181 35.07 24.07 19.82
C ARG A 181 35.99 24.09 21.03
N TYR A 182 35.90 25.09 21.91
CA TYR A 182 36.74 25.17 23.10
C TYR A 182 36.38 24.09 24.12
N SER A 183 35.08 23.81 24.32
CA SER A 183 34.60 22.66 25.12
C SER A 183 35.21 21.36 24.58
N ARG A 184 35.23 21.19 23.26
CA ARG A 184 35.81 20.02 22.61
C ARG A 184 37.33 19.91 22.77
N GLN A 185 38.08 21.01 22.62
CA GLN A 185 39.53 21.03 22.84
C GLN A 185 39.92 20.66 24.28
N ILE A 186 39.20 21.20 25.27
CA ILE A 186 39.37 20.83 26.69
C ILE A 186 39.12 19.34 26.87
N PHE A 187 38.04 18.81 26.28
CA PHE A 187 37.68 17.40 26.41
C PHE A 187 38.66 16.44 25.72
N ASP A 188 39.12 16.73 24.49
CA ASP A 188 40.13 15.90 23.80
C ASP A 188 41.46 15.86 24.57
N ARG A 189 41.89 16.98 25.16
CA ARG A 189 43.09 17.02 26.02
C ARG A 189 42.90 16.24 27.32
N LEU A 190 41.69 16.21 27.88
CA LEU A 190 41.32 15.37 29.02
C LEU A 190 41.35 13.88 28.65
N LEU A 191 40.77 13.50 27.51
CA LEU A 191 40.81 12.13 26.97
C LEU A 191 42.24 11.65 26.62
N ALA A 192 43.15 12.57 26.29
CA ALA A 192 44.55 12.29 26.00
C ALA A 192 45.43 12.07 27.26
N ARG A 193 44.90 12.30 28.47
CA ARG A 193 45.64 12.07 29.72
C ARG A 193 46.00 10.60 29.87
N SER A 194 47.28 10.33 30.17
CA SER A 194 47.79 8.98 30.43
C SER A 194 47.41 8.43 31.81
N ASP A 195 46.93 9.28 32.72
CA ASP A 195 46.53 8.85 34.06
C ASP A 195 45.17 8.12 34.04
N LYS A 196 45.02 7.20 34.97
CA LYS A 196 44.06 6.10 34.85
C LYS A 196 42.63 6.49 35.22
N ASN A 197 42.34 7.74 35.52
CA ASN A 197 41.04 8.20 36.03
C ASN A 197 40.18 8.84 34.93
N PHE A 198 39.52 8.00 34.13
CA PHE A 198 38.47 8.41 33.17
C PHE A 198 37.25 9.06 33.85
N ASP A 199 37.24 9.08 35.18
CA ASP A 199 36.15 9.52 36.03
C ASP A 199 36.02 11.07 35.99
N GLU A 200 37.11 11.79 35.68
CA GLU A 200 37.06 13.22 35.30
C GLU A 200 36.32 13.45 33.97
N ALA A 201 36.52 12.58 32.98
CA ALA A 201 35.84 12.68 31.68
C ALA A 201 34.33 12.45 31.82
N ILE A 202 33.92 11.55 32.71
CA ILE A 202 32.51 11.28 33.03
C ILE A 202 31.88 12.50 33.70
N ALA A 203 32.54 13.07 34.72
CA ALA A 203 32.03 14.26 35.40
C ALA A 203 32.01 15.52 34.50
N PHE A 204 32.92 15.64 33.53
CA PHE A 204 32.86 16.68 32.49
C PHE A 204 31.61 16.49 31.60
N LEU A 205 31.31 15.27 31.15
CA LEU A 205 30.12 14.98 30.31
C LEU A 205 28.78 15.23 31.03
N ASP A 206 28.78 15.22 32.36
CA ASP A 206 27.63 15.51 33.22
C ASP A 206 27.49 16.99 33.60
N ASP A 207 28.50 17.84 33.36
CA ASP A 207 28.43 19.29 33.61
C ASP A 207 27.84 20.03 32.40
N PRO A 208 26.62 20.59 32.49
CA PRO A 208 25.97 21.27 31.36
C PRO A 208 26.61 22.62 30.98
N PHE A 209 27.47 23.20 31.83
CA PHE A 209 28.19 24.44 31.53
C PHE A 209 29.48 24.18 30.75
N LEU A 210 30.16 23.07 31.04
CA LEU A 210 31.40 22.67 30.34
C LEU A 210 31.11 21.85 29.08
N ASN A 211 30.15 20.93 29.14
CA ASN A 211 29.76 20.07 28.02
C ASN A 211 28.57 20.66 27.23
N THR A 212 28.85 21.69 26.45
CA THR A 212 27.83 22.43 25.70
C THR A 212 27.36 21.68 24.43
N ARG A 213 26.12 21.97 24.01
CA ARG A 213 25.47 21.32 22.85
C ARG A 213 26.25 21.60 21.56
N GLY A 214 26.50 20.55 20.78
CA GLY A 214 27.23 20.64 19.49
C GLY A 214 28.76 20.53 19.60
N SER A 215 29.29 20.25 20.79
CA SER A 215 30.71 19.94 21.02
C SER A 215 31.14 18.55 20.52
N GLY A 216 30.21 17.60 20.36
CA GLY A 216 30.51 16.22 19.97
C GLY A 216 31.23 15.38 21.04
N ASN A 217 31.37 15.89 22.28
CA ASN A 217 32.11 15.22 23.36
C ASN A 217 31.57 13.81 23.68
N TYR A 218 30.25 13.62 23.64
CA TYR A 218 29.60 12.33 23.85
C TYR A 218 30.05 11.25 22.85
N ILE A 219 30.33 11.63 21.59
CA ILE A 219 30.86 10.73 20.56
C ILE A 219 32.33 10.42 20.83
N ALA A 220 33.14 11.44 21.16
CA ALA A 220 34.56 11.28 21.48
C ALA A 220 34.78 10.24 22.59
N ALA A 221 33.94 10.28 23.63
CA ALA A 221 33.96 9.32 24.73
C ALA A 221 33.60 7.88 24.29
N ILE A 222 32.74 7.70 23.28
CA ILE A 222 32.47 6.39 22.67
C ILE A 222 33.63 5.93 21.79
N GLU A 223 34.22 6.82 20.98
CA GLU A 223 35.34 6.49 20.09
C GLU A 223 36.54 5.93 20.85
N VAL A 224 36.83 6.43 22.06
CA VAL A 224 37.84 5.84 22.95
C VAL A 224 37.57 4.35 23.20
N PHE A 225 36.30 3.92 23.31
CA PHE A 225 35.94 2.51 23.51
C PHE A 225 35.86 1.69 22.22
N VAL A 226 35.84 2.34 21.05
CA VAL A 226 36.06 1.68 19.74
C VAL A 226 37.56 1.46 19.51
N ARG A 227 38.41 2.41 19.92
CA ARG A 227 39.87 2.35 19.77
C ARG A 227 40.58 1.57 20.88
N THR A 228 40.02 1.47 22.09
CA THR A 228 40.72 0.94 23.29
C THR A 228 39.80 0.15 24.21
N LYS A 229 40.28 -1.01 24.72
CA LYS A 229 39.52 -1.89 25.61
C LYS A 229 39.36 -1.30 27.03
N ALA A 230 38.22 -0.69 27.31
CA ALA A 230 37.87 -0.16 28.64
C ALA A 230 37.14 -1.17 29.56
N LYS A 231 37.26 -0.98 30.89
CA LYS A 231 36.49 -1.74 31.90
C LYS A 231 34.98 -1.53 31.71
N ARG A 232 34.17 -2.58 31.95
CA ARG A 232 32.69 -2.53 31.82
C ARG A 232 32.07 -1.33 32.53
N ALA A 233 32.46 -1.05 33.78
CA ALA A 233 31.92 0.05 34.58
C ALA A 233 32.05 1.43 33.90
N ARG A 234 33.19 1.73 33.26
CA ARG A 234 33.42 3.02 32.57
C ARG A 234 32.56 3.17 31.33
N ARG A 235 32.43 2.08 30.56
CA ARG A 235 31.52 2.04 29.40
C ARG A 235 30.08 2.27 29.85
N THR A 236 29.63 1.62 30.92
CA THR A 236 28.29 1.88 31.49
C THR A 236 28.13 3.35 31.92
N ALA A 237 29.10 3.91 32.65
CA ALA A 237 29.00 5.29 33.17
C ALA A 237 28.89 6.35 32.07
N VAL A 238 29.67 6.24 30.98
CA VAL A 238 29.53 7.12 29.81
C VAL A 238 28.17 6.94 29.13
N LEU A 239 27.69 5.70 29.00
CA LEU A 239 26.38 5.42 28.39
C LEU A 239 25.22 5.93 29.27
N ASP A 240 25.38 5.96 30.60
CA ASP A 240 24.46 6.61 31.53
C ASP A 240 24.58 8.15 31.48
N SER A 241 25.76 8.70 31.15
CA SER A 241 25.97 10.14 30.93
C SER A 241 25.28 10.60 29.63
N ILE A 242 25.41 9.80 28.56
CA ILE A 242 24.67 9.99 27.30
C ILE A 242 23.16 9.90 27.53
N LYS A 243 22.71 8.93 28.34
CA LYS A 243 21.30 8.82 28.75
C LYS A 243 20.82 10.10 29.46
N ARG A 244 21.63 10.70 30.36
CA ARG A 244 21.31 11.98 31.01
C ARG A 244 21.29 13.13 30.00
N GLY A 245 22.27 13.23 29.11
CA GLY A 245 22.30 14.21 28.03
C GLY A 245 21.10 14.14 27.09
N LEU A 246 20.58 12.94 26.81
CA LEU A 246 19.33 12.73 26.07
C LEU A 246 18.09 13.13 26.88
N GLU A 247 17.99 12.77 28.16
CA GLU A 247 16.88 13.20 29.05
C GLU A 247 16.82 14.73 29.21
N LEU A 248 17.97 15.42 29.07
CA LEU A 248 18.10 16.88 29.15
C LEU A 248 18.04 17.60 27.78
N GLY A 249 18.11 16.89 26.65
CA GLY A 249 18.12 17.49 25.31
C GLY A 249 19.43 18.19 24.91
N LEU A 250 20.55 17.84 25.55
CA LEU A 250 21.88 18.42 25.28
C LEU A 250 22.55 17.88 24.01
N ILE A 251 22.13 16.70 23.53
CA ILE A 251 22.71 16.03 22.35
C ILE A 251 21.94 16.44 21.08
N PRO A 252 22.60 17.01 20.05
CA PRO A 252 21.96 17.33 18.76
C PRO A 252 21.62 16.06 17.95
N THR A 253 20.69 16.16 17.00
CA THR A 253 20.21 15.00 16.23
C THR A 253 21.29 14.34 15.37
N GLU A 254 22.23 15.13 14.84
CA GLU A 254 23.41 14.63 14.12
C GLU A 254 24.30 13.74 15.02
N ASP A 255 24.52 14.15 16.28
CA ASP A 255 25.27 13.34 17.25
C ASP A 255 24.53 12.04 17.60
N ILE A 256 23.19 12.06 17.67
CA ILE A 256 22.39 10.85 17.93
C ILE A 256 22.59 9.81 16.81
N CYS A 257 22.62 10.24 15.54
CA CYS A 257 22.98 9.36 14.40
C CYS A 257 24.37 8.73 14.59
N LEU A 258 25.38 9.54 14.91
CA LEU A 258 26.76 9.06 15.08
C LEU A 258 26.90 8.11 16.27
N ILE A 259 26.27 8.42 17.41
CA ILE A 259 26.20 7.54 18.59
C ILE A 259 25.59 6.19 18.22
N LEU A 260 24.45 6.17 17.52
CA LEU A 260 23.79 4.91 17.11
C LEU A 260 24.70 4.07 16.20
N SER A 261 25.39 4.67 15.24
CA SER A 261 26.31 3.95 14.34
C SER A 261 27.60 3.44 15.01
N THR A 262 28.04 4.06 16.11
CA THR A 262 29.29 3.73 16.81
C THR A 262 29.09 2.72 17.96
N LEU A 263 27.91 2.68 18.57
CA LEU A 263 27.58 1.76 19.67
C LEU A 263 27.82 0.26 19.36
N PRO A 264 27.45 -0.30 18.19
CA PRO A 264 27.74 -1.69 17.84
C PRO A 264 29.23 -2.02 17.83
N ASN A 265 30.06 -1.03 17.50
CA ASN A 265 31.49 -1.17 17.21
C ASN A 265 32.39 -1.06 18.46
N ILE A 266 31.83 -0.73 19.62
CA ILE A 266 32.56 -0.68 20.90
C ILE A 266 33.25 -2.03 21.20
N LEU A 267 34.55 -2.01 21.51
CA LEU A 267 35.31 -3.22 21.82
C LEU A 267 34.94 -3.80 23.19
N VAL A 268 34.75 -5.12 23.21
CA VAL A 268 34.46 -5.93 24.40
C VAL A 268 35.65 -6.87 24.68
N GLU A 269 35.42 -7.95 25.43
CA GLU A 269 36.42 -8.99 25.66
C GLU A 269 36.66 -9.82 24.40
N ASN A 270 37.81 -10.50 24.37
CA ASN A 270 38.21 -11.40 23.27
C ASN A 270 38.23 -10.76 21.87
N LYS A 271 38.55 -9.45 21.79
CA LYS A 271 38.60 -8.63 20.55
C LYS A 271 37.27 -8.56 19.76
N LYS A 272 36.13 -8.93 20.35
CA LYS A 272 34.81 -8.82 19.71
C LYS A 272 34.15 -7.47 19.99
N THR A 273 33.20 -7.09 19.13
CA THR A 273 32.44 -5.84 19.23
C THR A 273 31.17 -6.01 20.07
N LEU A 274 30.57 -4.91 20.53
CA LEU A 274 29.36 -4.95 21.37
C LEU A 274 28.19 -5.61 20.64
N GLY A 275 28.01 -5.29 19.35
CA GLY A 275 27.03 -5.96 18.49
C GLY A 275 27.29 -7.47 18.39
N SER A 276 28.52 -7.89 18.06
CA SER A 276 28.83 -9.32 17.81
C SER A 276 28.97 -10.20 19.06
N TRP A 277 28.99 -9.64 20.27
CA TRP A 277 29.22 -10.39 21.53
C TRP A 277 28.06 -10.31 22.52
N ASP A 278 27.41 -9.16 22.68
CA ASP A 278 26.35 -8.96 23.69
C ASP A 278 25.21 -8.10 23.12
N HIS A 279 24.49 -8.69 22.15
CA HIS A 279 23.25 -8.16 21.58
C HIS A 279 22.25 -7.70 22.65
N TYR A 280 22.19 -8.41 23.80
CA TYR A 280 21.28 -8.07 24.90
C TYR A 280 21.69 -6.76 25.59
N ALA A 281 22.98 -6.54 25.85
CA ALA A 281 23.48 -5.25 26.35
C ALA A 281 23.26 -4.13 25.34
N LEU A 282 23.54 -4.36 24.04
CA LEU A 282 23.29 -3.35 23.00
C LEU A 282 21.82 -2.92 22.97
N LEU A 283 20.89 -3.89 22.96
CA LEU A 283 19.45 -3.62 23.05
C LEU A 283 19.03 -2.95 24.37
N LYS A 284 19.70 -3.23 25.49
CA LYS A 284 19.49 -2.54 26.76
C LYS A 284 19.88 -1.06 26.65
N HIS A 285 20.99 -0.74 26.00
CA HIS A 285 21.46 0.64 25.80
C HIS A 285 20.57 1.40 24.81
N TYR A 286 20.22 0.82 23.65
CA TYR A 286 19.24 1.42 22.74
C TYR A 286 17.88 1.67 23.43
N ARG A 287 17.37 0.72 24.24
CA ARG A 287 16.14 0.95 25.03
C ARG A 287 16.28 2.02 26.11
N ALA A 288 17.49 2.25 26.65
CA ALA A 288 17.75 3.34 27.58
C ALA A 288 17.75 4.70 26.87
N MET A 289 18.36 4.80 25.69
CA MET A 289 18.34 6.00 24.84
C MET A 289 16.93 6.36 24.38
N TRP A 290 16.16 5.37 23.88
CA TRP A 290 14.77 5.58 23.47
C TRP A 290 13.90 6.07 24.64
N ARG A 291 14.06 5.49 25.84
CA ARG A 291 13.36 5.98 27.05
C ARG A 291 13.85 7.34 27.54
N ALA A 292 15.08 7.75 27.20
CA ALA A 292 15.62 9.06 27.52
C ALA A 292 15.01 10.16 26.63
N ILE A 293 14.95 9.92 25.32
CA ILE A 293 14.28 10.81 24.36
C ILE A 293 12.80 10.99 24.74
N GLY A 294 12.08 9.90 25.02
CA GLY A 294 10.68 9.96 25.49
C GLY A 294 10.45 10.58 26.88
N ARG A 295 11.50 11.09 27.54
CA ARG A 295 11.45 11.88 28.78
C ARG A 295 11.94 13.31 28.59
N CYS A 296 12.54 13.61 27.44
CA CYS A 296 13.04 14.93 27.11
C CYS A 296 11.85 15.87 26.84
N ASN A 297 11.90 17.07 27.42
CA ASN A 297 10.88 18.11 27.16
C ASN A 297 11.16 18.92 25.88
N ILE A 298 12.28 18.64 25.18
CA ILE A 298 12.80 19.43 24.05
C ILE A 298 12.81 18.65 22.73
N LEU A 299 13.02 17.33 22.80
CA LEU A 299 13.09 16.43 21.64
C LEU A 299 12.23 15.19 21.90
N GLY A 300 11.01 15.16 21.38
CA GLY A 300 10.11 14.02 21.44
C GLY A 300 10.35 13.00 20.32
N TYR A 301 9.58 11.91 20.32
CA TYR A 301 9.71 10.85 19.32
C TYR A 301 9.33 11.29 17.89
N HIS A 302 8.39 12.22 17.76
CA HIS A 302 7.95 12.78 16.48
C HIS A 302 8.94 13.82 15.92
N ASP A 303 9.86 14.33 16.76
CA ASP A 303 10.86 15.35 16.40
C ASP A 303 12.19 14.72 15.93
N LEU A 304 12.26 13.39 15.83
CA LEU A 304 13.45 12.67 15.40
C LEU A 304 13.59 12.69 13.87
N ASP A 305 14.72 13.22 13.39
CA ASP A 305 15.10 13.21 11.98
C ASP A 305 14.99 11.81 11.37
N LYS A 306 14.41 11.72 10.16
CA LYS A 306 14.26 10.45 9.42
C LYS A 306 15.58 9.66 9.36
N LYS A 307 16.73 10.33 9.22
CA LYS A 307 18.07 9.69 9.23
C LYS A 307 18.36 8.92 10.52
N ILE A 308 17.96 9.43 11.68
CA ILE A 308 18.09 8.72 12.97
C ILE A 308 17.24 7.46 12.94
N VAL A 309 15.97 7.61 12.53
CA VAL A 309 14.99 6.53 12.50
C VAL A 309 15.41 5.43 11.52
N ASP A 310 15.90 5.81 10.34
CA ASP A 310 16.41 4.91 9.30
C ASP A 310 17.60 4.08 9.81
N VAL A 311 18.60 4.71 10.44
CA VAL A 311 19.76 4.01 11.03
C VAL A 311 19.33 3.10 12.19
N TRP A 312 18.48 3.60 13.09
CA TRP A 312 18.09 2.86 14.29
C TRP A 312 17.27 1.61 13.97
N ILE A 313 16.35 1.69 13.01
CA ILE A 313 15.56 0.52 12.60
C ILE A 313 16.44 -0.47 11.84
N GLY A 314 17.37 -0.02 10.98
CA GLY A 314 18.35 -0.89 10.33
C GLY A 314 19.14 -1.75 11.32
N GLU A 315 19.67 -1.12 12.37
CA GLU A 315 20.36 -1.80 13.48
C GLU A 315 19.44 -2.73 14.28
N LEU A 316 18.18 -2.36 14.53
CA LEU A 316 17.26 -3.24 15.25
C LEU A 316 16.81 -4.45 14.42
N LEU A 317 16.76 -4.33 13.09
CA LEU A 317 16.43 -5.44 12.20
C LEU A 317 17.62 -6.39 11.99
N SER A 318 18.86 -5.89 11.91
CA SER A 318 20.06 -6.75 11.85
C SER A 318 20.24 -7.59 13.13
N ILE A 319 19.82 -7.06 14.29
CA ILE A 319 19.78 -7.77 15.58
C ILE A 319 18.52 -8.67 15.73
N GLY A 320 17.57 -8.63 14.79
CA GLY A 320 16.32 -9.40 14.88
C GLY A 320 15.33 -8.91 15.95
N SER A 321 15.44 -7.66 16.40
CA SER A 321 14.67 -7.08 17.51
C SER A 321 13.30 -6.53 17.09
N PHE A 322 12.54 -7.32 16.32
CA PHE A 322 11.31 -6.91 15.62
C PHE A 322 10.30 -6.14 16.50
N ARG A 323 10.09 -6.58 17.75
CA ARG A 323 9.17 -5.89 18.68
C ARG A 323 9.65 -4.47 19.05
N PHE A 324 10.95 -4.23 19.17
CA PHE A 324 11.45 -2.90 19.52
C PHE A 324 11.48 -1.99 18.28
N ALA A 325 11.75 -2.54 17.09
CA ALA A 325 11.54 -1.84 15.82
C ALA A 325 10.06 -1.43 15.63
N GLU A 326 9.09 -2.30 15.96
CA GLU A 326 7.65 -1.95 16.01
C GLU A 326 7.38 -0.78 16.98
N GLU A 327 7.96 -0.82 18.19
CA GLU A 327 7.80 0.23 19.20
C GLU A 327 8.42 1.58 18.76
N ILE A 328 9.51 1.59 17.98
CA ILE A 328 10.07 2.81 17.36
C ILE A 328 9.21 3.31 16.19
N ILE A 329 8.84 2.44 15.25
CA ILE A 329 8.04 2.79 14.05
C ILE A 329 6.72 3.47 14.43
N ILE A 330 6.08 3.04 15.51
CA ILE A 330 4.85 3.65 16.01
C ILE A 330 5.13 4.99 16.70
N GLY A 331 6.21 5.09 17.48
CA GLY A 331 6.58 6.32 18.18
C GLY A 331 7.05 7.45 17.26
N THR A 332 7.70 7.12 16.14
CA THR A 332 8.20 8.08 15.14
C THR A 332 7.23 8.34 13.98
N HIS A 333 5.98 7.87 14.08
CA HIS A 333 5.03 7.97 13.00
C HIS A 333 4.53 9.41 12.78
N ASP A 334 4.59 9.85 11.52
CA ASP A 334 3.87 11.01 10.98
C ASP A 334 2.96 10.53 9.83
N GLY A 335 1.66 10.78 9.93
CA GLY A 335 0.66 10.40 8.93
C GLY A 335 0.76 11.16 7.60
N ASN A 336 1.60 12.19 7.50
CA ASN A 336 1.91 12.86 6.22
C ASN A 336 3.06 12.19 5.46
N SER A 337 3.83 11.31 6.11
CA SER A 337 5.08 10.75 5.59
C SER A 337 4.97 9.25 5.30
N ARG A 338 5.03 8.86 4.02
CA ARG A 338 5.03 7.43 3.61
C ARG A 338 6.35 6.76 3.99
N SER A 339 6.41 6.25 5.22
CA SER A 339 7.54 5.46 5.72
C SER A 339 7.53 4.05 5.13
N GLN A 340 8.69 3.59 4.65
CA GLN A 340 8.88 2.22 4.15
C GLN A 340 9.07 1.18 5.27
N TRP A 341 9.48 1.61 6.46
CA TRP A 341 9.84 0.73 7.57
C TRP A 341 8.76 -0.22 8.08
N PRO A 342 7.46 0.12 8.12
CA PRO A 342 6.41 -0.86 8.41
C PRO A 342 6.48 -2.08 7.48
N SER A 343 6.69 -1.86 6.18
CA SER A 343 6.79 -2.95 5.20
C SER A 343 8.09 -3.74 5.32
N VAL A 344 9.22 -3.08 5.56
CA VAL A 344 10.54 -3.73 5.74
C VAL A 344 10.60 -4.55 7.04
N LEU A 345 10.02 -4.04 8.14
CA LEU A 345 9.85 -4.78 9.40
C LEU A 345 9.07 -6.07 9.18
N VAL A 346 7.93 -5.99 8.49
CA VAL A 346 7.09 -7.17 8.24
C VAL A 346 7.81 -8.16 7.33
N GLN A 347 8.42 -7.69 6.22
CA GLN A 347 9.18 -8.53 5.29
C GLN A 347 10.31 -9.29 6.00
N THR A 348 11.15 -8.59 6.76
CA THR A 348 12.29 -9.19 7.48
C THR A 348 11.85 -10.14 8.59
N TRP A 349 10.79 -9.85 9.36
CA TRP A 349 10.21 -10.80 10.32
C TRP A 349 9.66 -12.07 9.63
N LEU A 350 8.99 -11.87 8.49
CA LEU A 350 8.35 -12.92 7.72
C LEU A 350 9.41 -13.81 7.01
N GLN A 351 10.56 -13.27 6.62
CA GLN A 351 11.74 -14.04 6.18
C GLN A 351 12.51 -14.72 7.34
N ALA A 352 12.79 -14.02 8.44
CA ALA A 352 13.64 -14.55 9.52
C ALA A 352 13.08 -15.84 10.15
N LYS A 353 11.75 -15.91 10.33
CA LYS A 353 11.03 -17.09 10.80
C LYS A 353 10.86 -18.21 9.74
N GLU A 354 11.52 -18.09 8.58
CA GLU A 354 11.75 -19.19 7.63
C GLU A 354 13.11 -19.85 7.89
N ALA A 355 14.13 -19.06 8.30
CA ALA A 355 15.44 -19.55 8.69
C ALA A 355 15.44 -20.16 10.12
N ASP A 356 14.85 -19.46 11.09
CA ASP A 356 14.77 -19.91 12.48
C ASP A 356 13.42 -20.56 12.81
N LEU A 357 13.42 -21.88 13.01
CA LEU A 357 12.26 -22.64 13.48
C LEU A 357 11.85 -22.30 14.93
N GLU A 358 12.71 -21.62 15.70
CA GLU A 358 12.52 -21.41 17.15
C GLU A 358 12.15 -19.96 17.55
N THR A 359 12.13 -19.00 16.61
CA THR A 359 11.75 -17.62 16.94
C THR A 359 10.23 -17.50 17.16
N ASN A 360 9.83 -17.70 18.42
CA ASN A 360 8.51 -17.36 18.98
C ASN A 360 8.21 -15.84 19.01
N ALA A 361 8.83 -15.07 18.12
CA ALA A 361 8.57 -13.65 17.94
C ALA A 361 7.10 -13.46 17.48
N PRO A 362 6.27 -12.70 18.22
CA PRO A 362 4.90 -12.44 17.82
C PRO A 362 4.88 -11.64 16.51
N PHE A 363 3.85 -11.87 15.70
CA PHE A 363 3.58 -11.06 14.51
C PHE A 363 3.44 -9.58 14.91
N PRO A 364 4.18 -8.63 14.28
CA PRO A 364 4.06 -7.20 14.57
C PRO A 364 2.69 -6.69 14.10
N ASN A 365 1.68 -6.85 14.97
CA ASN A 365 0.30 -6.51 14.68
C ASN A 365 -0.09 -5.11 15.16
N LYS A 366 0.73 -4.46 16.01
CA LYS A 366 0.41 -3.13 16.53
C LYS A 366 0.47 -2.07 15.43
N ILE A 367 1.37 -2.24 14.46
CA ILE A 367 1.46 -1.32 13.31
C ILE A 367 0.12 -1.17 12.57
N PHE A 368 -0.69 -2.23 12.45
CA PHE A 368 -2.00 -2.17 11.78
C PHE A 368 -3.14 -1.63 12.69
N SER A 369 -2.81 -1.14 13.88
CA SER A 369 -3.78 -0.60 14.86
C SER A 369 -3.35 0.72 15.51
N GLN A 370 -2.10 1.13 15.36
CA GLN A 370 -1.52 2.33 15.95
C GLN A 370 -0.88 3.29 14.92
N LEU A 371 -0.64 2.83 13.68
CA LEU A 371 -0.39 3.72 12.54
C LEU A 371 -1.72 4.23 11.94
N ASP A 372 -1.65 5.23 11.07
CA ASP A 372 -2.81 5.67 10.31
C ASP A 372 -3.32 4.61 9.30
N VAL A 373 -4.57 4.75 8.88
CA VAL A 373 -5.31 3.76 8.06
C VAL A 373 -4.71 3.61 6.66
N ASP A 374 -4.13 4.66 6.10
CA ASP A 374 -3.54 4.68 4.75
C ASP A 374 -2.08 4.16 4.79
N SER A 375 -1.28 4.48 5.82
CA SER A 375 0.05 3.86 6.02
C SER A 375 -0.05 2.37 6.35
N ALA A 376 -1.04 1.96 7.14
CA ALA A 376 -1.32 0.54 7.39
C ALA A 376 -1.71 -0.21 6.09
N ALA A 377 -2.40 0.45 5.15
CA ALA A 377 -2.74 -0.12 3.85
C ALA A 377 -1.53 -0.18 2.91
N ASP A 378 -0.77 0.91 2.79
CA ASP A 378 0.48 1.00 2.02
C ASP A 378 1.47 -0.09 2.47
N CYS A 379 1.57 -0.34 3.78
CA CYS A 379 2.32 -1.47 4.35
C CYS A 379 1.82 -2.83 3.85
N VAL A 380 0.53 -3.14 3.98
CA VAL A 380 -0.05 -4.44 3.56
C VAL A 380 0.13 -4.68 2.05
N ILE A 381 0.02 -3.61 1.26
CA ILE A 381 0.22 -3.60 -0.19
C ILE A 381 1.70 -3.88 -0.52
N ARG A 382 2.65 -3.07 -0.02
CA ARG A 382 4.10 -3.23 -0.29
C ARG A 382 4.66 -4.59 0.12
N VAL A 383 4.24 -5.12 1.27
CA VAL A 383 4.65 -6.46 1.72
C VAL A 383 4.27 -7.50 0.66
N THR A 384 3.05 -7.42 0.11
CA THR A 384 2.55 -8.39 -0.86
C THR A 384 3.13 -8.22 -2.26
N GLU A 385 3.23 -6.97 -2.73
CA GLU A 385 3.85 -6.63 -4.02
C GLU A 385 5.35 -7.00 -4.03
N SER A 386 6.03 -6.93 -2.89
CA SER A 386 7.42 -7.40 -2.72
C SER A 386 7.53 -8.93 -2.62
N ILE A 387 6.65 -9.63 -1.90
CA ILE A 387 6.70 -11.11 -1.84
C ILE A 387 6.37 -11.72 -3.21
N SER A 388 5.37 -11.21 -3.92
CA SER A 388 5.03 -11.68 -5.27
C SER A 388 6.13 -11.39 -6.30
N SER A 389 6.95 -10.37 -6.04
CA SER A 389 8.16 -9.99 -6.79
C SER A 389 9.42 -10.79 -6.39
N ALA A 390 9.37 -11.62 -5.35
CA ALA A 390 10.51 -12.40 -4.87
C ALA A 390 10.84 -13.56 -5.83
N ASP A 391 12.13 -13.81 -6.00
CA ASP A 391 12.63 -14.85 -6.91
C ASP A 391 12.65 -16.23 -6.18
N GLY A 392 12.17 -17.27 -6.87
CA GLY A 392 11.95 -18.60 -6.29
C GLY A 392 10.45 -18.91 -6.06
N ARG A 393 9.91 -19.90 -6.77
CA ARG A 393 8.47 -20.20 -6.76
C ARG A 393 7.99 -20.73 -5.40
N GLU A 394 8.75 -21.63 -4.80
CA GLU A 394 8.33 -22.35 -3.59
C GLU A 394 8.39 -21.47 -2.35
N THR A 395 9.49 -20.73 -2.16
CA THR A 395 9.67 -19.73 -1.11
C THR A 395 8.59 -18.65 -1.20
N ARG A 396 8.38 -18.03 -2.37
CA ARG A 396 7.29 -17.08 -2.62
C ARG A 396 5.94 -17.62 -2.18
N ASN A 397 5.60 -18.85 -2.55
CA ASN A 397 4.28 -19.41 -2.25
C ASN A 397 4.13 -19.74 -0.76
N GLN A 398 5.19 -20.24 -0.10
CA GLN A 398 5.23 -20.42 1.36
C GLN A 398 5.06 -19.09 2.11
N LEU A 399 5.77 -18.04 1.69
CA LEU A 399 5.67 -16.70 2.25
C LEU A 399 4.28 -16.08 2.03
N LEU A 400 3.67 -16.20 0.84
CA LEU A 400 2.30 -15.74 0.58
C LEU A 400 1.26 -16.51 1.40
N HIS A 401 1.42 -17.81 1.60
CA HIS A 401 0.57 -18.60 2.49
C HIS A 401 0.67 -18.13 3.94
N ARG A 402 1.88 -18.00 4.48
CA ARG A 402 2.15 -17.55 5.85
C ARG A 402 1.68 -16.12 6.09
N TRP A 403 1.86 -15.23 5.11
CA TRP A 403 1.37 -13.85 5.14
C TRP A 403 -0.16 -13.77 5.13
N ARG A 404 -0.83 -14.52 4.25
CA ARG A 404 -2.29 -14.67 4.23
C ARG A 404 -2.83 -15.12 5.58
N ASP A 405 -2.15 -16.07 6.22
CA ASP A 405 -2.59 -16.66 7.49
C ASP A 405 -2.33 -15.70 8.67
N CYS A 406 -1.26 -14.88 8.64
CA CYS A 406 -1.06 -13.77 9.56
C CYS A 406 -2.14 -12.69 9.42
N LEU A 407 -2.45 -12.27 8.18
CA LEU A 407 -3.54 -11.33 7.89
C LEU A 407 -4.92 -11.88 8.29
N SER A 408 -5.11 -13.19 8.27
CA SER A 408 -6.38 -13.85 8.64
C SER A 408 -6.66 -13.88 10.14
N ASN A 409 -5.64 -13.64 10.97
CA ASN A 409 -5.70 -13.70 12.45
C ASN A 409 -5.63 -12.31 13.11
N ALA A 410 -5.81 -11.22 12.36
CA ALA A 410 -5.63 -9.85 12.83
C ALA A 410 -6.93 -9.02 12.68
N ASP A 411 -7.73 -8.97 13.76
CA ASP A 411 -9.10 -8.43 13.77
C ASP A 411 -9.23 -6.97 13.31
N ILE A 412 -8.18 -6.17 13.48
CA ILE A 412 -8.21 -4.70 13.34
C ILE A 412 -8.10 -4.26 11.86
N ILE A 413 -7.60 -5.12 10.96
CA ILE A 413 -7.36 -4.80 9.54
C ILE A 413 -8.68 -4.57 8.75
N SER A 414 -9.83 -4.84 9.37
CA SER A 414 -11.16 -4.44 8.87
C SER A 414 -11.33 -2.92 8.68
N THR A 415 -10.51 -2.10 9.36
CA THR A 415 -10.43 -0.64 9.18
C THR A 415 -9.60 -0.25 7.95
N VAL A 416 -8.42 -0.85 7.81
CA VAL A 416 -7.45 -0.69 6.71
C VAL A 416 -8.09 -0.94 5.34
N ALA A 417 -9.06 -1.85 5.26
CA ALA A 417 -9.87 -2.07 4.07
C ALA A 417 -10.61 -0.81 3.54
N LYS A 418 -10.81 0.24 4.35
CA LYS A 418 -11.47 1.50 3.94
C LYS A 418 -10.50 2.57 3.41
N SER A 419 -9.19 2.30 3.43
CA SER A 419 -8.14 3.18 2.91
C SER A 419 -8.38 3.61 1.45
N ARG A 420 -7.84 4.76 1.05
CA ARG A 420 -7.83 5.19 -0.35
C ARG A 420 -6.70 4.55 -1.16
N VAL A 421 -5.60 4.20 -0.48
CA VAL A 421 -4.34 3.68 -1.08
C VAL A 421 -4.55 2.40 -1.90
N TRP A 422 -5.61 1.62 -1.64
CA TRP A 422 -6.01 0.50 -2.49
C TRP A 422 -6.13 0.89 -3.98
N CYS A 423 -6.59 2.11 -4.27
CA CYS A 423 -6.71 2.65 -5.63
C CYS A 423 -5.52 3.55 -6.05
N ASP A 424 -4.56 3.82 -5.17
CA ASP A 424 -3.35 4.58 -5.48
C ASP A 424 -2.35 3.65 -6.20
N PHE A 425 -2.35 3.68 -7.53
CA PHE A 425 -1.32 3.01 -8.33
C PHE A 425 -0.14 3.96 -8.53
N PRO A 426 1.12 3.49 -8.42
CA PRO A 426 2.27 4.29 -8.80
C PRO A 426 2.17 4.65 -10.29
N LEU A 427 2.17 5.95 -10.59
CA LEU A 427 2.36 6.43 -11.96
C LEU A 427 3.79 6.06 -12.40
N PRO A 428 4.00 5.53 -13.63
CA PRO A 428 5.34 5.26 -14.15
C PRO A 428 6.21 6.52 -14.09
N ARG A 429 7.24 6.50 -13.24
CA ARG A 429 8.06 7.70 -12.99
C ARG A 429 9.12 7.85 -14.07
N VAL A 430 8.81 8.69 -15.07
CA VAL A 430 9.80 9.14 -16.05
C VAL A 430 10.95 9.86 -15.33
N GLY A 431 12.12 9.22 -15.26
CA GLY A 431 13.38 9.85 -14.86
C GLY A 431 13.63 9.99 -13.36
N SER A 432 13.76 8.87 -12.63
CA SER A 432 14.54 8.81 -11.37
C SER A 432 15.01 7.39 -11.12
N GLN A 433 16.33 7.15 -11.12
CA GLN A 433 16.89 5.86 -10.72
C GLN A 433 16.89 5.76 -9.18
N GLU A 434 15.85 5.17 -8.59
CA GLU A 434 16.00 4.32 -7.40
C GLU A 434 14.72 3.53 -7.05
N HIS A 435 14.92 2.35 -6.45
CA HIS A 435 13.94 1.37 -5.95
C HIS A 435 13.16 0.54 -6.99
N ALA A 436 13.28 -0.78 -6.88
CA ALA A 436 12.84 -1.77 -7.88
C ALA A 436 11.35 -2.19 -7.78
N PHE A 437 10.43 -1.23 -7.80
CA PHE A 437 8.99 -1.51 -7.61
C PHE A 437 8.20 -1.92 -8.87
N GLU A 438 8.74 -1.71 -10.08
CA GLU A 438 8.01 -1.94 -11.35
C GLU A 438 8.28 -3.32 -11.98
N LYS A 439 8.32 -4.39 -11.15
CA LYS A 439 8.36 -5.80 -11.63
C LYS A 439 6.99 -6.29 -12.16
N HIS A 440 5.88 -5.66 -11.76
CA HIS A 440 4.50 -6.08 -12.08
C HIS A 440 3.74 -5.03 -12.90
N SER A 441 2.99 -5.48 -13.91
CA SER A 441 2.05 -4.63 -14.66
C SER A 441 0.95 -4.05 -13.77
N THR A 442 0.31 -2.95 -14.19
CA THR A 442 -0.84 -2.36 -13.46
C THR A 442 -1.99 -3.38 -13.30
N GLN A 443 -2.20 -4.25 -14.29
CA GLN A 443 -3.14 -5.38 -14.20
C GLN A 443 -2.75 -6.32 -13.05
N GLY A 444 -1.50 -6.75 -12.98
CA GLY A 444 -0.99 -7.60 -11.90
C GLY A 444 -1.10 -6.95 -10.52
N GLN A 445 -0.79 -5.66 -10.40
CA GLN A 445 -0.97 -4.90 -9.15
C GLN A 445 -2.43 -4.87 -8.69
N ILE A 446 -3.40 -4.71 -9.61
CA ILE A 446 -4.82 -4.79 -9.28
C ILE A 446 -5.20 -6.20 -8.79
N VAL A 447 -4.72 -7.26 -9.44
CA VAL A 447 -4.99 -8.66 -9.04
C VAL A 447 -4.41 -8.97 -7.65
N LEU A 448 -3.19 -8.49 -7.34
CA LEU A 448 -2.57 -8.60 -6.01
C LEU A 448 -3.40 -7.90 -4.93
N ARG A 449 -3.92 -6.69 -5.22
CA ARG A 449 -4.76 -5.92 -4.29
C ARG A 449 -6.15 -6.53 -4.10
N LEU A 450 -6.73 -7.13 -5.15
CA LEU A 450 -7.95 -7.93 -5.06
C LEU A 450 -7.74 -9.19 -4.21
N TRP A 451 -6.59 -9.87 -4.35
CA TRP A 451 -6.21 -11.01 -3.50
C TRP A 451 -6.09 -10.61 -2.03
N LEU A 452 -5.43 -9.49 -1.74
CA LEU A 452 -5.32 -8.93 -0.39
C LEU A 452 -6.69 -8.64 0.23
N LEU A 453 -7.51 -7.80 -0.42
CA LEU A 453 -8.84 -7.45 0.08
C LEU A 453 -9.74 -8.68 0.25
N ARG A 454 -9.56 -9.72 -0.57
CA ARG A 454 -10.27 -10.99 -0.44
C ARG A 454 -9.80 -11.79 0.78
N THR A 455 -8.51 -11.77 1.12
CA THR A 455 -8.00 -12.30 2.39
C THR A 455 -8.59 -11.54 3.58
N LEU A 456 -8.51 -10.21 3.58
CA LEU A 456 -9.07 -9.36 4.65
C LEU A 456 -10.58 -9.56 4.82
N CYS A 457 -11.31 -9.78 3.73
CA CYS A 457 -12.74 -10.10 3.74
C CYS A 457 -13.08 -11.38 4.54
N ARG A 458 -12.14 -12.31 4.72
CA ARG A 458 -12.33 -13.53 5.53
C ARG A 458 -12.37 -13.27 7.03
N THR A 459 -11.58 -12.31 7.53
CA THR A 459 -11.59 -11.91 8.96
C THR A 459 -12.96 -11.38 9.39
N THR A 460 -13.59 -10.59 8.53
CA THR A 460 -14.91 -9.95 8.73
C THR A 460 -16.12 -10.91 8.68
N GLY A 461 -15.95 -12.18 9.05
CA GLY A 461 -17.02 -13.16 9.21
C GLY A 461 -17.50 -13.87 7.94
N TYR A 462 -18.47 -14.77 8.11
CA TYR A 462 -18.94 -15.70 7.07
C TYR A 462 -19.44 -15.00 5.79
N MET A 463 -19.11 -15.59 4.64
CA MET A 463 -19.37 -15.02 3.30
C MET A 463 -20.83 -15.02 2.85
N TYR A 464 -21.74 -15.57 3.65
CA TYR A 464 -23.17 -15.65 3.34
C TYR A 464 -24.01 -14.58 4.05
N ASN A 465 -23.43 -13.82 4.98
CA ASN A 465 -24.11 -12.67 5.59
C ASN A 465 -24.18 -11.53 4.58
N GLN A 466 -25.39 -11.02 4.34
CA GLN A 466 -25.67 -9.93 3.39
C GLN A 466 -25.29 -8.53 3.92
N SER A 467 -24.68 -8.44 5.11
CA SER A 467 -24.20 -7.18 5.68
C SER A 467 -23.02 -6.63 4.88
N SER A 468 -23.11 -5.37 4.44
CA SER A 468 -22.06 -4.70 3.67
C SER A 468 -20.72 -4.72 4.40
N LYS A 469 -19.70 -5.33 3.77
CA LYS A 469 -18.36 -5.44 4.35
C LYS A 469 -17.50 -4.22 3.99
N PRO A 470 -16.56 -3.80 4.84
CA PRO A 470 -15.66 -2.68 4.53
C PRO A 470 -14.82 -2.92 3.26
N THR A 471 -14.55 -4.19 2.93
CA THR A 471 -13.84 -4.62 1.71
C THR A 471 -14.68 -4.60 0.44
N ASP A 472 -16.01 -4.51 0.50
CA ASP A 472 -16.85 -4.62 -0.72
C ASP A 472 -16.65 -3.44 -1.68
N ARG A 473 -16.55 -2.22 -1.14
CA ARG A 473 -16.34 -0.99 -1.93
C ARG A 473 -15.00 -0.99 -2.70
N PRO A 474 -13.82 -1.21 -2.07
CA PRO A 474 -12.56 -1.24 -2.82
C PRO A 474 -12.47 -2.45 -3.77
N ILE A 475 -13.05 -3.61 -3.42
CA ILE A 475 -13.13 -4.76 -4.35
C ILE A 475 -13.92 -4.38 -5.61
N TYR A 476 -15.07 -3.74 -5.45
CA TYR A 476 -15.90 -3.28 -6.58
C TYR A 476 -15.17 -2.23 -7.45
N LEU A 477 -14.53 -1.25 -6.82
CA LEU A 477 -13.74 -0.24 -7.54
C LEU A 477 -12.57 -0.87 -8.32
N LEU A 478 -11.82 -1.79 -7.70
CA LEU A 478 -10.70 -2.47 -8.36
C LEU A 478 -11.15 -3.38 -9.50
N LEU A 479 -12.25 -4.12 -9.35
CA LEU A 479 -12.83 -4.92 -10.45
C LEU A 479 -13.25 -4.04 -11.63
N HIS A 480 -13.80 -2.85 -11.38
CA HIS A 480 -14.13 -1.89 -12.43
C HIS A 480 -12.89 -1.24 -13.07
N LEU A 481 -11.86 -0.89 -12.30
CA LEU A 481 -10.59 -0.39 -12.86
C LEU A 481 -9.90 -1.45 -13.74
N TYR A 482 -9.91 -2.71 -13.30
CA TYR A 482 -9.37 -3.85 -14.05
C TYR A 482 -10.13 -4.09 -15.37
N ASP A 483 -11.47 -4.07 -15.33
CA ASP A 483 -12.35 -4.17 -16.51
C ASP A 483 -12.14 -3.00 -17.48
N LEU A 484 -11.89 -1.78 -17.00
CA LEU A 484 -11.54 -0.62 -17.83
C LEU A 484 -10.17 -0.77 -18.51
N VAL A 485 -9.13 -1.21 -17.79
CA VAL A 485 -7.79 -1.46 -18.37
C VAL A 485 -7.85 -2.55 -19.43
N ILE A 486 -8.58 -3.64 -19.16
CA ILE A 486 -8.80 -4.75 -20.12
C ILE A 486 -9.55 -4.30 -21.37
N LYS A 487 -10.55 -3.42 -21.23
CA LYS A 487 -11.26 -2.86 -22.39
C LYS A 487 -10.36 -1.98 -23.26
N GLY A 488 -9.37 -1.32 -22.67
CA GLY A 488 -8.30 -0.62 -23.39
C GLY A 488 -7.41 -1.54 -24.23
N THR A 489 -7.18 -2.79 -23.80
CA THR A 489 -6.40 -3.79 -24.55
C THR A 489 -7.26 -4.71 -25.45
N GLY A 490 -8.58 -4.55 -25.44
CA GLY A 490 -9.52 -5.40 -26.19
C GLY A 490 -9.72 -6.81 -25.61
N GLY A 491 -9.31 -7.04 -24.36
CA GLY A 491 -9.47 -8.33 -23.68
C GLY A 491 -10.86 -8.53 -23.07
N HIS A 492 -11.02 -9.60 -22.28
CA HIS A 492 -12.25 -9.91 -21.55
C HIS A 492 -11.97 -10.27 -20.09
N LEU A 493 -12.79 -9.75 -19.16
CA LEU A 493 -12.60 -9.82 -17.71
C LEU A 493 -12.19 -11.20 -17.17
N PHE A 494 -12.95 -12.26 -17.46
CA PHE A 494 -12.68 -13.60 -16.89
C PHE A 494 -11.49 -14.33 -17.55
N PRO A 495 -11.32 -14.32 -18.89
CA PRO A 495 -10.09 -14.82 -19.53
C PRO A 495 -8.80 -14.17 -19.02
N GLU A 496 -8.76 -12.85 -18.96
CA GLU A 496 -7.57 -12.11 -18.53
C GLU A 496 -7.31 -12.34 -17.03
N LEU A 497 -8.34 -12.28 -16.18
CA LEU A 497 -8.20 -12.56 -14.74
C LEU A 497 -7.69 -13.98 -14.47
N LEU A 498 -8.13 -14.96 -15.24
CA LEU A 498 -7.62 -16.34 -15.13
C LEU A 498 -6.14 -16.40 -15.52
N ARG A 499 -5.73 -15.73 -16.59
CA ARG A 499 -4.33 -15.69 -17.04
C ARG A 499 -3.44 -15.01 -16.00
N ASP A 500 -3.79 -13.78 -15.59
CA ASP A 500 -3.00 -12.99 -14.63
C ASP A 500 -2.86 -13.70 -13.27
N LEU A 501 -3.90 -14.45 -12.83
CA LEU A 501 -3.83 -15.27 -11.62
C LEU A 501 -2.84 -16.45 -11.74
N HIS A 502 -2.70 -17.04 -12.93
CA HIS A 502 -1.72 -18.09 -13.20
C HIS A 502 -0.30 -17.53 -13.39
N GLU A 503 -0.14 -16.35 -14.01
CA GLU A 503 1.14 -15.65 -14.16
C GLU A 503 1.72 -15.22 -12.80
N LEU A 504 0.87 -14.70 -11.91
CA LEU A 504 1.25 -14.34 -10.53
C LEU A 504 1.32 -15.54 -9.58
N ASP A 505 0.81 -16.72 -9.98
CA ASP A 505 0.87 -18.00 -9.23
C ASP A 505 0.30 -17.92 -7.80
N LEU A 506 -0.73 -17.08 -7.60
CA LEU A 506 -1.18 -16.72 -6.25
C LEU A 506 -1.90 -17.87 -5.52
N PRO A 507 -1.71 -18.03 -4.20
CA PRO A 507 -2.47 -19.00 -3.40
C PRO A 507 -3.98 -18.78 -3.53
N TYR A 508 -4.69 -19.84 -3.93
CA TYR A 508 -6.13 -19.87 -4.20
C TYR A 508 -7.00 -19.06 -3.19
N ASN A 509 -7.81 -18.12 -3.70
CA ASN A 509 -8.55 -17.17 -2.85
C ASN A 509 -10.02 -16.92 -3.23
N ARG A 510 -10.57 -17.66 -4.22
CA ARG A 510 -11.92 -17.49 -4.76
C ARG A 510 -12.13 -16.14 -5.42
N LEU A 511 -11.17 -15.73 -6.25
CA LEU A 511 -11.17 -14.44 -6.97
C LEU A 511 -12.03 -14.47 -8.24
N LEU A 512 -12.04 -15.56 -9.02
CA LEU A 512 -12.96 -15.70 -10.15
C LEU A 512 -14.42 -15.72 -9.65
N ILE A 513 -14.64 -16.37 -8.51
CA ILE A 513 -15.92 -16.44 -7.83
C ILE A 513 -16.31 -15.08 -7.25
N LEU A 514 -15.38 -14.34 -6.64
CA LEU A 514 -15.60 -12.98 -6.13
C LEU A 514 -15.99 -12.02 -7.26
N ALA A 515 -15.29 -12.06 -8.39
CA ALA A 515 -15.61 -11.25 -9.57
C ALA A 515 -17.03 -11.54 -10.06
N LEU A 516 -17.45 -12.83 -10.11
CA LEU A 516 -18.80 -13.18 -10.52
C LEU A 516 -19.88 -12.84 -9.46
N ASP A 517 -19.59 -12.99 -8.16
CA ASP A 517 -20.47 -12.58 -7.04
C ASP A 517 -20.53 -11.04 -6.83
N ARG A 518 -19.77 -10.23 -7.60
CA ARG A 518 -19.75 -8.75 -7.52
C ARG A 518 -20.08 -8.03 -8.83
N MET A 519 -19.73 -8.61 -9.99
CA MET A 519 -20.01 -8.05 -11.33
C MET A 519 -21.19 -8.76 -12.03
N GLY A 520 -21.67 -9.88 -11.49
CA GLY A 520 -22.67 -10.75 -12.14
C GLY A 520 -24.10 -10.51 -11.69
N ASN A 521 -24.97 -10.09 -12.62
CA ASN A 521 -26.41 -9.88 -12.38
C ASN A 521 -27.24 -11.18 -12.19
N LYS A 522 -26.61 -12.33 -11.90
CA LYS A 522 -27.28 -13.65 -11.85
C LYS A 522 -26.68 -14.55 -10.77
N SER A 523 -27.54 -15.31 -10.08
CA SER A 523 -27.14 -16.28 -9.06
C SER A 523 -26.26 -17.40 -9.62
N ILE A 524 -25.08 -17.61 -9.01
CA ILE A 524 -24.12 -18.63 -9.43
C ILE A 524 -24.61 -20.03 -9.03
N THR A 525 -24.71 -20.96 -9.99
CA THR A 525 -25.04 -22.37 -9.70
C THR A 525 -23.88 -23.07 -8.97
N LYS A 526 -24.19 -24.10 -8.18
CA LYS A 526 -23.18 -24.92 -7.49
C LYS A 526 -22.12 -25.48 -8.46
N THR A 527 -22.54 -25.90 -9.65
CA THR A 527 -21.64 -26.41 -10.70
C THR A 527 -20.67 -25.34 -11.21
N VAL A 528 -21.16 -24.14 -11.56
CA VAL A 528 -20.28 -23.03 -12.01
C VAL A 528 -19.30 -22.63 -10.90
N ARG A 529 -19.74 -22.59 -9.64
CA ARG A 529 -18.86 -22.27 -8.50
C ARG A 529 -17.74 -23.31 -8.34
N GLN A 530 -18.04 -24.60 -8.49
CA GLN A 530 -17.03 -25.68 -8.45
C GLN A 530 -16.06 -25.62 -9.65
N THR A 531 -16.55 -25.31 -10.85
CA THR A 531 -15.70 -25.19 -12.05
C THR A 531 -14.76 -24.00 -11.97
N LEU A 532 -15.20 -22.84 -11.47
CA LEU A 532 -14.32 -21.69 -11.24
C LEU A 532 -13.26 -21.98 -10.17
N GLU A 533 -13.62 -22.72 -9.12
CA GLU A 533 -12.68 -23.22 -8.10
C GLU A 533 -11.63 -24.20 -8.70
N GLN A 534 -12.03 -25.07 -9.64
CA GLN A 534 -11.11 -25.97 -10.34
C GLN A 534 -10.21 -25.27 -11.36
N LEU A 535 -10.71 -24.23 -12.05
CA LEU A 535 -9.91 -23.38 -12.93
C LEU A 535 -8.89 -22.54 -12.14
N GLU A 536 -9.32 -21.83 -11.10
CA GLU A 536 -8.43 -21.00 -10.25
C GLU A 536 -7.35 -21.83 -9.54
N THR A 537 -7.61 -23.12 -9.26
CA THR A 537 -6.61 -24.05 -8.67
C THR A 537 -5.80 -24.83 -9.70
N SER A 538 -5.89 -24.51 -11.00
CA SER A 538 -5.20 -25.20 -12.11
C SER A 538 -5.51 -26.70 -12.23
N LYS A 539 -6.59 -27.19 -11.60
CA LYS A 539 -6.99 -28.61 -11.58
C LYS A 539 -7.77 -29.07 -12.81
N LEU A 540 -8.19 -28.12 -13.64
CA LEU A 540 -9.02 -28.35 -14.83
C LEU A 540 -8.66 -27.30 -15.88
N SER A 541 -8.35 -27.71 -17.11
CA SER A 541 -8.13 -26.76 -18.21
C SER A 541 -9.45 -26.34 -18.87
N LEU A 542 -9.44 -25.21 -19.60
CA LEU A 542 -10.59 -24.83 -20.44
C LEU A 542 -10.89 -25.87 -21.54
N ALA A 543 -9.88 -26.62 -22.02
CA ALA A 543 -10.09 -27.72 -22.95
C ALA A 543 -10.83 -28.89 -22.30
N ASP A 544 -10.55 -29.21 -21.03
CA ASP A 544 -11.25 -30.24 -20.27
C ASP A 544 -12.70 -29.84 -19.91
N VAL A 545 -12.93 -28.54 -19.65
CA VAL A 545 -14.28 -28.01 -19.54
C VAL A 545 -15.09 -28.27 -20.80
N TRP A 546 -14.53 -28.02 -21.99
CA TRP A 546 -15.25 -28.24 -23.26
C TRP A 546 -15.69 -29.70 -23.47
N LYS A 547 -14.85 -30.67 -23.08
CA LYS A 547 -15.18 -32.11 -23.15
C LYS A 547 -16.54 -32.37 -22.49
N THR A 548 -16.78 -31.79 -21.31
CA THR A 548 -17.99 -31.99 -20.50
C THR A 548 -19.14 -31.02 -20.88
N PRO A 549 -20.24 -31.48 -21.52
CA PRO A 549 -21.23 -30.58 -22.12
C PRO A 549 -21.96 -29.68 -21.12
N SER A 550 -22.27 -30.22 -19.93
CA SER A 550 -23.00 -29.54 -18.85
C SER A 550 -22.18 -28.41 -18.23
N ILE A 551 -20.89 -28.65 -17.98
CA ILE A 551 -19.96 -27.67 -17.42
C ILE A 551 -19.69 -26.55 -18.42
N HIS A 552 -19.36 -26.90 -19.67
CA HIS A 552 -19.19 -25.94 -20.77
C HIS A 552 -20.40 -25.02 -20.91
N LYS A 553 -21.64 -25.57 -20.93
CA LYS A 553 -22.86 -24.75 -21.01
C LYS A 553 -23.01 -23.76 -19.86
N GLY A 554 -22.51 -24.09 -18.66
CA GLY A 554 -22.53 -23.22 -17.49
C GLY A 554 -21.59 -22.01 -17.60
N ILE A 555 -20.34 -22.22 -18.06
CA ILE A 555 -19.32 -21.15 -18.08
C ILE A 555 -19.09 -20.48 -19.45
N ARG A 556 -19.67 -20.99 -20.55
CA ARG A 556 -19.43 -20.50 -21.93
C ARG A 556 -19.53 -18.99 -22.06
N ASN A 557 -20.49 -18.36 -21.39
CA ASN A 557 -20.73 -16.92 -21.51
C ASN A 557 -19.66 -16.07 -20.78
N LEU A 558 -18.87 -16.66 -19.88
CA LEU A 558 -17.77 -15.98 -19.17
C LEU A 558 -16.46 -16.04 -19.98
N PHE A 559 -16.19 -17.19 -20.60
CA PHE A 559 -14.96 -17.47 -21.35
C PHE A 559 -15.19 -17.55 -22.88
N HIS A 560 -16.19 -16.83 -23.40
CA HIS A 560 -16.62 -16.92 -24.79
C HIS A 560 -15.46 -16.70 -25.77
N ALA A 561 -14.69 -15.63 -25.59
CA ALA A 561 -13.54 -15.30 -26.42
C ALA A 561 -12.41 -16.34 -26.33
N SER A 562 -12.16 -16.95 -25.16
CA SER A 562 -11.17 -18.03 -25.02
C SER A 562 -11.60 -19.28 -25.77
N PHE A 563 -12.88 -19.64 -25.69
CA PHE A 563 -13.44 -20.76 -26.45
C PHE A 563 -13.42 -20.48 -27.95
N ASP A 564 -13.84 -19.31 -28.40
CA ASP A 564 -13.76 -18.90 -29.82
C ASP A 564 -12.32 -18.91 -30.33
N GLN A 565 -11.37 -18.36 -29.58
CA GLN A 565 -9.96 -18.37 -29.96
C GLN A 565 -9.40 -19.80 -30.02
N MET A 566 -9.83 -20.69 -29.11
CA MET A 566 -9.46 -22.11 -29.14
C MET A 566 -10.04 -22.81 -30.38
N PHE A 567 -11.31 -22.60 -30.73
CA PHE A 567 -11.92 -23.21 -31.92
C PHE A 567 -11.37 -22.62 -33.22
N ASN A 568 -11.15 -21.31 -33.29
CA ASN A 568 -10.63 -20.61 -34.46
C ASN A 568 -9.11 -20.84 -34.70
N ARG A 569 -8.41 -21.50 -33.75
CA ARG A 569 -7.06 -22.04 -33.98
C ARG A 569 -7.07 -23.42 -34.65
N MET A 570 -8.16 -24.20 -34.50
CA MET A 570 -8.30 -25.49 -35.15
C MET A 570 -8.75 -25.30 -36.61
N ASP A 571 -7.86 -25.59 -37.56
CA ASP A 571 -8.28 -25.87 -38.92
C ASP A 571 -8.90 -27.27 -38.96
N LEU A 572 -10.19 -27.37 -39.32
CA LEU A 572 -10.89 -28.65 -39.46
C LEU A 572 -10.83 -29.17 -40.91
N ALA A 573 -10.34 -28.38 -41.85
CA ALA A 573 -10.22 -28.75 -43.26
C ALA A 573 -8.82 -29.26 -43.63
N ASN A 574 -7.84 -29.23 -42.70
CA ASN A 574 -6.56 -29.93 -42.86
C ASN A 574 -6.84 -31.44 -43.05
N PRO A 575 -6.39 -32.10 -44.14
CA PRO A 575 -6.61 -33.51 -44.40
C PRO A 575 -6.24 -34.44 -43.24
N GLU A 576 -5.22 -34.13 -42.45
CA GLU A 576 -4.83 -34.92 -41.27
C GLU A 576 -5.95 -34.91 -40.21
N THR A 577 -6.36 -33.72 -39.78
CA THR A 577 -7.46 -33.54 -38.81
C THR A 577 -8.79 -34.08 -39.32
N ALA A 578 -9.04 -33.97 -40.63
CA ALA A 578 -10.23 -34.52 -41.27
C ALA A 578 -10.26 -36.05 -41.18
N GLN A 579 -9.12 -36.71 -41.42
CA GLN A 579 -8.98 -38.16 -41.27
C GLN A 579 -9.15 -38.61 -39.81
N GLU A 580 -8.56 -37.90 -38.84
CA GLU A 580 -8.76 -38.18 -37.40
C GLU A 580 -10.23 -38.09 -36.99
N LEU A 581 -10.93 -37.00 -37.37
CA LEU A 581 -12.36 -36.81 -37.08
C LEU A 581 -13.21 -37.93 -37.70
N VAL A 582 -12.91 -38.33 -38.94
CA VAL A 582 -13.59 -39.45 -39.62
C VAL A 582 -13.27 -40.79 -38.95
N GLN A 583 -12.05 -41.02 -38.48
CA GLN A 583 -11.66 -42.22 -37.74
C GLN A 583 -12.38 -42.33 -36.38
N ILE A 584 -12.47 -41.22 -35.64
CA ILE A 584 -13.24 -41.14 -34.39
C ILE A 584 -14.73 -41.46 -34.65
N VAL A 585 -15.33 -40.92 -35.72
CA VAL A 585 -16.71 -41.26 -36.11
C VAL A 585 -16.85 -42.73 -36.55
N ARG A 586 -15.85 -43.31 -37.22
CA ARG A 586 -15.87 -44.74 -37.62
C ARG A 586 -15.89 -45.70 -36.41
N SER A 587 -15.36 -45.30 -35.24
CA SER A 587 -15.55 -46.04 -33.99
C SER A 587 -17.02 -46.12 -33.54
N GLY A 588 -17.82 -45.11 -33.91
CA GLY A 588 -19.25 -45.06 -33.68
C GLY A 588 -19.69 -44.82 -32.23
N ASP A 589 -18.81 -44.37 -31.34
CA ASP A 589 -19.28 -43.83 -30.05
C ASP A 589 -20.19 -42.61 -30.30
N SER A 590 -21.41 -42.70 -29.78
CA SER A 590 -22.43 -41.65 -29.87
C SER A 590 -21.98 -40.36 -29.16
N ASN A 591 -21.19 -40.45 -28.09
CA ASN A 591 -20.71 -39.27 -27.35
C ASN A 591 -19.58 -38.55 -28.07
N SER A 592 -18.61 -39.28 -28.61
CA SER A 592 -17.53 -38.76 -29.46
C SER A 592 -18.08 -38.15 -30.75
N THR A 593 -19.00 -38.85 -31.42
CA THR A 593 -19.69 -38.33 -32.63
C THR A 593 -20.45 -37.04 -32.31
N ARG A 594 -21.23 -36.99 -31.21
CA ARG A 594 -21.87 -35.74 -30.74
C ARG A 594 -20.88 -34.64 -30.41
N SER A 595 -19.67 -34.96 -29.95
CA SER A 595 -18.64 -33.98 -29.63
C SER A 595 -18.02 -33.36 -30.88
N ILE A 596 -17.91 -34.13 -31.97
CA ILE A 596 -17.53 -33.61 -33.30
C ILE A 596 -18.64 -32.70 -33.85
N LEU A 597 -19.92 -33.08 -33.74
CA LEU A 597 -21.02 -32.18 -34.13
C LEU A 597 -21.04 -30.88 -33.29
N ARG A 598 -20.70 -30.94 -31.98
CA ARG A 598 -20.48 -29.75 -31.14
C ARG A 598 -19.31 -28.89 -31.61
N LEU A 599 -18.21 -29.51 -32.06
CA LEU A 599 -17.02 -28.80 -32.55
C LEU A 599 -17.33 -28.02 -33.84
N LEU A 600 -17.97 -28.67 -34.82
CA LEU A 600 -18.48 -28.04 -36.05
C LEU A 600 -19.45 -26.89 -35.74
N ASN A 601 -20.36 -27.09 -34.78
CA ASN A 601 -21.30 -26.04 -34.35
C ASN A 601 -20.63 -24.86 -33.64
N ASN A 602 -19.38 -24.99 -33.18
CA ASN A 602 -18.66 -23.91 -32.50
C ASN A 602 -17.64 -23.20 -33.40
N ASN A 603 -16.87 -23.93 -34.23
CA ASN A 603 -15.89 -23.35 -35.14
C ASN A 603 -16.55 -22.32 -36.08
N THR A 604 -15.99 -21.10 -36.18
CA THR A 604 -16.56 -20.03 -37.03
C THR A 604 -15.94 -19.94 -38.43
N PRO A 605 -14.61 -20.06 -38.63
CA PRO A 605 -14.00 -20.17 -39.96
C PRO A 605 -14.61 -21.26 -40.84
N PHE A 606 -14.83 -22.45 -40.27
CA PHE A 606 -15.39 -23.60 -40.98
C PHE A 606 -16.83 -23.37 -41.48
N LYS A 607 -17.66 -22.61 -40.74
CA LYS A 607 -19.00 -22.23 -41.23
C LYS A 607 -18.93 -21.25 -42.40
N ILE A 608 -17.91 -20.39 -42.41
CA ILE A 608 -17.73 -19.34 -43.41
C ILE A 608 -17.16 -19.92 -44.71
N SER A 609 -16.34 -20.98 -44.64
CA SER A 609 -15.82 -21.65 -45.85
C SER A 609 -16.90 -22.42 -46.61
N LEU A 610 -17.87 -23.05 -45.93
CA LEU A 610 -18.97 -23.79 -46.58
C LEU A 610 -19.75 -22.92 -47.58
N ASN A 611 -20.06 -21.67 -47.23
CA ASN A 611 -20.76 -20.73 -48.10
C ASN A 611 -19.95 -20.31 -49.35
N LYS A 612 -18.63 -20.54 -49.36
CA LYS A 612 -17.76 -20.28 -50.51
C LYS A 612 -17.63 -21.48 -51.46
N ALA A 613 -18.06 -22.68 -51.06
CA ALA A 613 -17.85 -23.91 -51.81
C ALA A 613 -18.70 -24.05 -53.09
N TYR A 614 -19.56 -23.05 -53.40
CA TYR A 614 -20.22 -22.91 -54.70
C TYR A 614 -19.29 -22.35 -55.80
N GLN A 615 -18.09 -21.87 -55.47
CA GLN A 615 -17.12 -21.46 -56.48
C GLN A 615 -16.50 -22.72 -57.09
N GLU A 616 -16.76 -22.97 -58.37
CA GLU A 616 -16.15 -24.10 -59.07
C GLU A 616 -14.63 -23.94 -59.14
N ILE A 617 -13.89 -25.05 -58.99
CA ILE A 617 -12.44 -25.05 -59.19
C ILE A 617 -12.22 -24.94 -60.71
N PRO A 618 -11.50 -23.92 -61.22
CA PRO A 618 -11.28 -23.78 -62.66
C PRO A 618 -10.58 -25.00 -63.25
N HIS A 619 -10.82 -25.29 -64.53
CA HIS A 619 -10.11 -26.38 -65.20
C HIS A 619 -8.59 -26.13 -65.15
N PRO A 620 -7.71 -27.14 -65.04
CA PRO A 620 -6.26 -26.94 -64.97
C PRO A 620 -5.68 -26.03 -66.08
N ASP A 621 -6.27 -26.03 -67.27
CA ASP A 621 -5.90 -25.13 -68.37
C ASP A 621 -6.32 -23.66 -68.13
N GLU A 622 -7.47 -23.46 -67.48
CA GLU A 622 -7.97 -22.13 -67.07
C GLU A 622 -7.16 -21.56 -65.91
N MET A 623 -6.64 -22.42 -65.01
CA MET A 623 -5.75 -22.00 -63.90
C MET A 623 -4.41 -21.39 -64.37
N ILE A 624 -4.05 -21.58 -65.64
CA ILE A 624 -2.86 -20.96 -66.26
C ILE A 624 -3.19 -19.55 -66.79
N LEU A 625 -4.41 -19.35 -67.32
CA LEU A 625 -4.88 -18.10 -67.91
C LEU A 625 -5.42 -17.14 -66.85
N VAL A 626 -6.31 -17.62 -65.99
CA VAL A 626 -6.75 -16.92 -64.79
C VAL A 626 -5.72 -17.19 -63.71
N ARG A 627 -5.05 -16.14 -63.24
CA ARG A 627 -4.13 -16.18 -62.08
C ARG A 627 -4.88 -16.50 -60.78
N TYR A 628 -5.37 -17.73 -60.64
CA TYR A 628 -6.10 -18.22 -59.47
C TYR A 628 -5.14 -18.34 -58.28
N HIS A 629 -5.06 -17.26 -57.50
CA HIS A 629 -4.36 -17.23 -56.22
C HIS A 629 -5.39 -17.55 -55.13
N PRO A 630 -5.55 -18.81 -54.70
CA PRO A 630 -6.32 -19.08 -53.50
C PRO A 630 -5.65 -18.35 -52.34
N GLY A 631 -6.41 -17.47 -51.67
CA GLY A 631 -5.90 -16.75 -50.50
C GLY A 631 -5.37 -17.72 -49.44
N PRO A 632 -4.38 -17.32 -48.61
CA PRO A 632 -3.61 -18.24 -47.77
C PRO A 632 -4.51 -19.12 -46.89
N ARG A 633 -4.61 -20.39 -47.30
CA ARG A 633 -5.37 -21.45 -46.62
C ARG A 633 -4.77 -21.65 -45.23
N THR A 634 -5.56 -21.32 -44.21
CA THR A 634 -5.15 -21.22 -42.81
C THR A 634 -6.35 -21.50 -41.91
N SER A 635 -6.15 -21.74 -40.62
CA SER A 635 -7.26 -21.97 -39.67
C SER A 635 -8.31 -20.85 -39.61
N ARG A 636 -7.99 -19.64 -40.08
CA ARG A 636 -8.95 -18.52 -40.23
C ARG A 636 -9.69 -18.49 -41.58
N CYS A 637 -9.17 -19.16 -42.60
CA CYS A 637 -9.80 -19.33 -43.91
C CYS A 637 -9.55 -20.77 -44.43
N PRO A 638 -10.21 -21.79 -43.85
CA PRO A 638 -10.10 -23.17 -44.28
C PRO A 638 -10.62 -23.37 -45.70
N ASP A 639 -10.11 -24.39 -46.40
CA ASP A 639 -10.44 -24.67 -47.79
C ASP A 639 -11.92 -25.10 -47.97
N PRO A 640 -12.73 -24.36 -48.77
CA PRO A 640 -14.16 -24.65 -48.94
C PRO A 640 -14.48 -26.09 -49.39
N HIS A 641 -13.71 -26.63 -50.34
CA HIS A 641 -13.96 -27.97 -50.89
C HIS A 641 -13.56 -29.09 -49.93
N ALA A 642 -12.46 -28.93 -49.21
CA ALA A 642 -12.08 -29.86 -48.15
C ALA A 642 -13.07 -29.83 -46.97
N ALA A 643 -13.66 -28.67 -46.65
CA ALA A 643 -14.72 -28.55 -45.64
C ALA A 643 -16.01 -29.30 -46.04
N ILE A 644 -16.41 -29.24 -47.32
CA ILE A 644 -17.53 -30.04 -47.84
C ILE A 644 -17.18 -31.54 -47.86
N SER A 645 -15.99 -31.89 -48.37
CA SER A 645 -15.52 -33.28 -48.41
C SER A 645 -15.51 -33.91 -47.00
N LEU A 646 -15.06 -33.18 -45.97
CA LEU A 646 -15.16 -33.64 -44.59
C LEU A 646 -16.62 -33.93 -44.18
N ILE A 647 -17.57 -33.05 -44.49
CA ILE A 647 -18.98 -33.29 -44.14
C ILE A 647 -19.53 -34.52 -44.87
N ASN A 648 -19.19 -34.75 -46.13
CA ASN A 648 -19.58 -35.94 -46.87
C ASN A 648 -18.95 -37.21 -46.26
N GLN A 649 -17.65 -37.18 -45.97
CA GLN A 649 -16.94 -38.30 -45.34
C GLN A 649 -17.49 -38.62 -43.93
N LEU A 650 -17.85 -37.60 -43.14
CA LEU A 650 -18.52 -37.76 -41.85
C LEU A 650 -19.94 -38.35 -42.03
N ALA A 651 -20.72 -37.87 -43.00
CA ALA A 651 -22.05 -38.41 -43.29
C ALA A 651 -22.00 -39.88 -43.71
N VAL A 652 -21.09 -40.25 -44.61
CA VAL A 652 -20.83 -41.64 -45.01
C VAL A 652 -20.41 -42.48 -43.80
N ALA A 653 -19.46 -42.00 -42.98
CA ALA A 653 -18.99 -42.72 -41.80
C ALA A 653 -20.10 -42.93 -40.75
N ILE A 654 -20.93 -41.92 -40.47
CA ILE A 654 -22.11 -42.04 -39.58
C ILE A 654 -23.14 -43.01 -40.17
N SER A 655 -23.36 -42.99 -41.48
CA SER A 655 -24.32 -43.88 -42.15
C SER A 655 -23.91 -45.35 -42.13
N CYS A 656 -22.60 -45.63 -42.15
CA CYS A 656 -22.03 -46.98 -42.18
C CYS A 656 -21.61 -47.50 -40.78
N SER A 657 -21.59 -46.65 -39.77
CA SER A 657 -21.19 -47.00 -38.40
C SER A 657 -22.13 -48.03 -37.77
N ARG A 658 -21.60 -49.20 -37.40
CA ARG A 658 -22.38 -50.32 -36.82
C ARG A 658 -22.79 -50.09 -35.36
N SER A 659 -22.04 -49.27 -34.62
CA SER A 659 -22.24 -48.99 -33.18
C SER A 659 -23.35 -47.95 -32.92
N LEU A 660 -23.68 -47.12 -33.90
CA LEU A 660 -24.85 -46.23 -33.86
C LEU A 660 -26.11 -46.97 -34.34
N THR A 661 -27.24 -46.82 -33.64
CA THR A 661 -28.53 -47.35 -34.14
C THR A 661 -29.03 -46.54 -35.36
N PRO A 662 -29.89 -47.08 -36.25
CA PRO A 662 -30.38 -46.36 -37.43
C PRO A 662 -31.06 -45.04 -37.10
N SER A 663 -31.77 -44.96 -35.97
CA SER A 663 -32.38 -43.73 -35.51
C SER A 663 -31.36 -42.68 -35.06
N GLN A 664 -30.26 -43.09 -34.42
CA GLN A 664 -29.17 -42.16 -34.07
C GLN A 664 -28.39 -41.73 -35.32
N SER A 665 -28.00 -42.70 -36.16
CA SER A 665 -27.29 -42.48 -37.43
C SER A 665 -28.08 -41.52 -38.34
N PHE A 666 -29.37 -41.80 -38.60
CA PHE A 666 -30.21 -40.91 -39.40
C PHE A 666 -30.36 -39.51 -38.78
N HIS A 667 -30.57 -39.40 -37.46
CA HIS A 667 -30.71 -38.09 -36.82
C HIS A 667 -29.41 -37.27 -36.86
N MET A 668 -28.24 -37.92 -36.80
CA MET A 668 -26.93 -37.27 -36.95
C MET A 668 -26.65 -36.84 -38.39
N VAL A 669 -26.97 -37.66 -39.40
CA VAL A 669 -26.85 -37.25 -40.82
C VAL A 669 -27.88 -36.15 -41.15
N HIS A 670 -29.10 -36.22 -40.63
CA HIS A 670 -30.09 -35.15 -40.78
C HIS A 670 -29.66 -33.84 -40.12
N TRP A 671 -28.97 -33.91 -38.98
CA TRP A 671 -28.35 -32.74 -38.37
C TRP A 671 -27.27 -32.12 -39.27
N LEU A 672 -26.41 -32.94 -39.91
CA LEU A 672 -25.42 -32.46 -40.89
C LEU A 672 -26.07 -31.84 -42.12
N TYR A 673 -27.16 -32.41 -42.64
CA TYR A 673 -27.94 -31.81 -43.74
C TYR A 673 -28.48 -30.44 -43.33
N GLY A 674 -29.12 -30.37 -42.16
CA GLY A 674 -29.61 -29.13 -41.59
C GLY A 674 -28.49 -28.12 -41.30
N TYR A 675 -27.25 -28.56 -41.07
CA TYR A 675 -26.07 -27.72 -40.85
C TYR A 675 -25.54 -27.14 -42.16
N LEU A 676 -25.34 -27.95 -43.20
CA LEU A 676 -25.03 -27.50 -44.57
C LEU A 676 -26.03 -26.44 -45.04
N ARG A 677 -27.33 -26.75 -44.95
CA ARG A 677 -28.43 -25.86 -45.36
C ARG A 677 -28.52 -24.55 -44.55
N ARG A 678 -27.99 -24.52 -43.31
CA ARG A 678 -27.92 -23.30 -42.46
C ARG A 678 -26.68 -22.44 -42.73
N HIS A 679 -25.62 -23.01 -43.31
CA HIS A 679 -24.35 -22.34 -43.55
C HIS A 679 -24.00 -22.19 -45.05
N GLY A 680 -24.98 -22.40 -45.93
CA GLY A 680 -24.82 -22.16 -47.37
C GLY A 680 -23.93 -23.16 -48.09
N GLY A 681 -23.72 -24.36 -47.55
CA GLY A 681 -22.96 -25.39 -48.25
C GLY A 681 -23.76 -26.04 -49.40
N PRO A 682 -23.10 -26.43 -50.51
CA PRO A 682 -23.67 -27.40 -51.44
C PRO A 682 -23.99 -28.74 -50.75
N VAL A 683 -24.79 -29.58 -51.42
CA VAL A 683 -25.20 -30.89 -50.92
C VAL A 683 -24.99 -31.90 -52.04
N ASP A 684 -23.94 -32.70 -51.92
CA ASP A 684 -23.50 -33.58 -53.00
C ASP A 684 -24.28 -34.92 -53.02
N PRO A 685 -24.34 -35.61 -54.16
CA PRO A 685 -24.98 -36.94 -54.26
C PRO A 685 -24.48 -37.95 -53.22
N GLU A 686 -23.19 -37.92 -52.86
CA GLU A 686 -22.60 -38.78 -51.82
C GLU A 686 -23.29 -38.60 -50.46
N PHE A 687 -23.55 -37.35 -50.07
CA PHE A 687 -24.24 -37.02 -48.83
C PHE A 687 -25.66 -37.58 -48.81
N VAL A 688 -26.35 -37.47 -49.94
CA VAL A 688 -27.75 -37.88 -50.10
C VAL A 688 -27.87 -39.41 -50.10
N ARG A 689 -26.94 -40.12 -50.73
CA ARG A 689 -26.77 -41.58 -50.62
C ARG A 689 -26.52 -42.02 -49.18
N ALA A 690 -25.64 -41.32 -48.45
CA ALA A 690 -25.40 -41.61 -47.03
C ALA A 690 -26.66 -41.40 -46.17
N MET A 691 -27.46 -40.37 -46.45
CA MET A 691 -28.73 -40.15 -45.75
C MET A 691 -29.78 -41.22 -46.09
N TYR A 692 -29.89 -41.65 -47.34
CA TYR A 692 -30.75 -42.79 -47.74
C TYR A 692 -30.30 -44.10 -47.08
N HIS A 693 -28.98 -44.35 -47.03
CA HIS A 693 -28.43 -45.53 -46.36
C HIS A 693 -28.76 -45.55 -44.86
N ALA A 694 -28.53 -44.43 -44.15
CA ALA A 694 -28.81 -44.29 -42.72
C ALA A 694 -30.32 -44.39 -42.38
N GLY A 695 -31.17 -43.74 -43.18
CA GLY A 695 -32.61 -43.64 -42.91
C GLY A 695 -33.45 -44.83 -43.40
N VAL A 696 -33.10 -45.41 -44.56
CA VAL A 696 -33.89 -46.43 -45.25
C VAL A 696 -33.20 -47.79 -45.23
N VAL A 697 -32.01 -47.90 -45.85
CA VAL A 697 -31.35 -49.20 -46.08
C VAL A 697 -31.05 -49.91 -44.76
N ARG A 698 -30.50 -49.17 -43.78
CA ARG A 698 -30.23 -49.71 -42.45
C ARG A 698 -31.47 -50.14 -41.70
N ARG A 699 -32.56 -49.37 -41.76
CA ARG A 699 -33.83 -49.77 -41.13
C ARG A 699 -34.39 -51.05 -41.75
N ARG A 700 -34.37 -51.19 -43.08
CA ARG A 700 -34.76 -52.44 -43.77
C ARG A 700 -33.89 -53.62 -43.34
N ARG A 701 -32.55 -53.45 -43.28
CA ARG A 701 -31.60 -54.50 -42.84
C ARG A 701 -31.79 -54.93 -41.38
N GLU A 702 -32.19 -54.01 -40.50
CA GLU A 702 -32.44 -54.29 -39.07
C GLU A 702 -33.92 -54.65 -38.79
N GLY A 703 -34.73 -54.92 -39.83
CA GLY A 703 -36.14 -55.32 -39.70
C GLY A 703 -37.09 -54.22 -39.20
N LEU A 704 -36.62 -52.98 -39.09
CA LEU A 704 -37.35 -51.86 -38.49
C LEU A 704 -38.27 -51.17 -39.50
N ARG A 705 -39.54 -50.98 -39.14
CA ARG A 705 -40.50 -50.21 -39.93
C ARG A 705 -40.01 -48.76 -40.11
N ILE A 706 -40.10 -48.28 -41.35
CA ILE A 706 -39.82 -46.88 -41.70
C ILE A 706 -41.14 -46.09 -41.63
N PRO A 707 -41.20 -44.91 -40.97
CA PRO A 707 -42.34 -44.01 -41.06
C PRO A 707 -42.52 -43.51 -42.50
N ALA A 708 -43.74 -43.52 -43.03
CA ALA A 708 -44.02 -43.08 -44.39
C ALA A 708 -43.49 -41.65 -44.65
N THR A 709 -43.77 -40.72 -43.75
CA THR A 709 -43.28 -39.34 -43.78
C THR A 709 -41.74 -39.22 -43.77
N GLN A 710 -41.03 -40.15 -43.13
CA GLN A 710 -39.56 -40.19 -43.18
C GLN A 710 -39.07 -40.70 -44.55
N TYR A 711 -39.74 -41.70 -45.11
CA TYR A 711 -39.40 -42.27 -46.42
C TYR A 711 -39.65 -41.26 -47.56
N GLU A 712 -40.83 -40.64 -47.57
CA GLU A 712 -41.23 -39.57 -48.49
C GLU A 712 -40.25 -38.38 -48.44
N TYR A 713 -39.91 -37.91 -47.23
CA TYR A 713 -38.95 -36.82 -47.03
C TYR A 713 -37.55 -37.17 -47.57
N ILE A 714 -37.08 -38.40 -47.38
CA ILE A 714 -35.78 -38.84 -47.91
C ILE A 714 -35.83 -38.92 -49.44
N LEU A 715 -36.86 -39.55 -50.03
CA LEU A 715 -37.01 -39.63 -51.49
C LEU A 715 -37.14 -38.26 -52.14
N TRP A 716 -37.82 -37.29 -51.49
CA TRP A 716 -37.88 -35.90 -51.96
C TRP A 716 -36.50 -35.24 -52.02
N ILE A 717 -35.60 -35.53 -51.06
CA ILE A 717 -34.21 -35.05 -51.10
C ILE A 717 -33.40 -35.77 -52.19
N VAL A 718 -33.57 -37.10 -52.36
CA VAL A 718 -32.93 -37.83 -53.48
C VAL A 718 -33.34 -37.22 -54.82
N GLY A 719 -34.63 -37.03 -55.08
CA GLY A 719 -35.13 -36.47 -56.33
C GLY A 719 -34.73 -35.02 -56.58
N LYS A 720 -34.31 -34.30 -55.53
CA LYS A 720 -33.85 -32.91 -55.61
C LYS A 720 -32.36 -32.77 -55.96
N PHE A 721 -31.52 -33.73 -55.58
CA PHE A 721 -30.05 -33.63 -55.71
C PHE A 721 -29.42 -34.73 -56.58
N GLU A 722 -30.07 -35.88 -56.75
CA GLU A 722 -29.67 -36.95 -57.68
C GLU A 722 -30.60 -37.07 -58.90
N GLY A 723 -31.77 -36.40 -58.87
CA GLY A 723 -32.74 -36.38 -59.96
C GLY A 723 -33.81 -37.48 -59.88
N ARG A 724 -34.86 -37.34 -60.70
CA ARG A 724 -36.06 -38.20 -60.63
C ARG A 724 -35.82 -39.66 -61.02
N GLN A 725 -34.95 -39.91 -62.00
CA GLN A 725 -34.59 -41.25 -62.46
C GLN A 725 -34.04 -42.14 -61.32
N VAL A 726 -33.28 -41.55 -60.39
CA VAL A 726 -32.75 -42.26 -59.22
C VAL A 726 -33.86 -42.53 -58.19
N VAL A 727 -34.85 -41.64 -58.05
CA VAL A 727 -36.03 -41.89 -57.20
C VAL A 727 -36.88 -43.02 -57.77
N GLU A 728 -37.17 -42.99 -59.07
CA GLU A 728 -37.94 -44.00 -59.78
C GLU A 728 -37.38 -45.41 -59.51
N GLN A 729 -36.06 -45.60 -59.74
CA GLN A 729 -35.32 -46.83 -59.44
C GLN A 729 -35.36 -47.25 -57.95
N LEU A 730 -35.51 -46.32 -57.00
CA LEU A 730 -35.59 -46.61 -55.56
C LEU A 730 -37.02 -46.83 -55.05
N THR A 731 -38.03 -46.36 -55.80
CA THR A 731 -39.44 -46.68 -55.57
C THR A 731 -39.89 -47.97 -56.24
N ASP A 732 -39.22 -48.38 -57.32
CA ASP A 732 -39.46 -49.69 -57.93
C ASP A 732 -39.25 -50.82 -56.90
N PRO A 733 -40.15 -51.82 -56.85
CA PRO A 733 -40.06 -52.91 -55.89
C PRO A 733 -38.94 -53.89 -56.28
N TYR A 734 -37.71 -53.59 -55.85
CA TYR A 734 -36.56 -54.48 -55.97
C TYR A 734 -36.91 -55.89 -55.46
N GLN A 735 -37.04 -56.83 -56.41
CA GLN A 735 -37.29 -58.24 -56.13
C GLN A 735 -36.09 -58.84 -55.39
N ILE A 736 -36.31 -59.33 -54.17
CA ILE A 736 -35.32 -60.11 -53.42
C ILE A 736 -36.02 -61.32 -52.80
N GLY A 737 -35.73 -62.52 -53.31
CA GLY A 737 -36.05 -63.79 -52.63
C GLY A 737 -37.28 -64.56 -53.13
N ALA A 738 -37.37 -64.86 -54.43
CA ALA A 738 -38.34 -65.82 -54.98
C ALA A 738 -37.68 -67.17 -55.32
N SER A 739 -37.11 -67.86 -54.33
CA SER A 739 -36.57 -69.23 -54.42
C SER A 739 -36.14 -69.73 -53.02
N ASN A 740 -36.52 -70.90 -52.50
CA ASN A 740 -37.47 -71.92 -52.95
C ASN A 740 -38.20 -72.49 -51.73
N PHE A 741 -39.52 -72.70 -51.83
CA PHE A 741 -40.25 -73.64 -50.97
C PHE A 741 -41.41 -74.26 -51.76
N VAL A 742 -41.05 -75.20 -52.65
CA VAL A 742 -41.95 -76.26 -53.10
C VAL A 742 -41.65 -77.45 -52.20
N GLY A 743 -42.66 -77.97 -51.51
CA GLY A 743 -42.47 -78.93 -50.42
C GLY A 743 -42.43 -80.39 -50.86
N GLN A 744 -41.67 -81.18 -50.10
CA GLN A 744 -41.98 -82.54 -49.66
C GLN A 744 -41.40 -82.72 -48.25
#